data_AF-A0A8J7DP42-F1
#
_entry.id   AF-A0A8J7DP42-F1
#
_cell.length_a   1.000
_cell.length_b   1.000
_cell.length_c   1.000
_cell.angle_alpha   90.00
_cell.angle_beta   90.00
_cell.angle_gamma   90.00
#
_symmetry.space_group_name_H-M   'P 1'
#
loop_
_entity.id
_entity.type
_entity.pdbx_description
1 polymer ?
#
loop_
_entity_poly.entity_id
_entity_poly.type
_entity_poly.pdbx_seq_one_letter_code
_entity_poly.pdbx_strand_id
1 'polypeptide(L)'
;NLSGFTDARGNDILYGYDSRGNLTSITYEDGTQNKYLYDANGLLTKSVNRRGQEIAYEYNDQYQITKETDSDGSTVTYEYGKNSGVLTSIHDDRSGKITRIDYYQAKDRIAIKNSIGLVHTYSFDQLGRKTQISIQDGSNTYTTNYSYDRLGRLDQLTDGGGKLIVDYDYHSATGRLAKETNGNGTYTAYSYDLAGQLTSLVNSRADDTVNSRFDYTYDSLGRRTAVATLDGTWSYTYDLAGQLTGAVFASTNPDIPSQDLTYVYDAAGNRIQSIVNGVAENYSANNLNQYESAGTTTYSYDLDGNLVAKIQGDQTWAYSYNDSNRLVEVVDSDSNVTRYEYDAFGNRTATVYNGQRTEYLIDPFGYGDVLAEYDDSGNLVARYSHGIGLVSRTDASSDTAFYDFDGTGSTAGLTGTAGTNLNSYSYRPFGEDFYEIETIDNSFEFVGQWGVTEEANGLDFMRARFYDSDTGRFVASDPIGLQGRDTNFYRYVNNDPLSYIDPEGTIVVLTVGAVLSAAGGAAAGFGSNYASQNPVVGSMATGAGVFLFGAGTFLGAPPAFGIAGFWAGSTIANSAKAATPPPYANDASNGFDAGVGHARPPRVDPLILDLDGDGIELTALETSTTYFDIDGDGFRERTGWVQSDDGLLVLDRNGDGFINDISELFGNPTTSGFVELQAIDDDTNGFIDAADANFSKLQVWRDLDQDGRSDVNELYTLEELGIARISAVPTSTNVINAGNQIVGTTSFELADGTEQEMVEAWLSVSQLNSYYDHRSTFNEPVIFTEEILNLPNLRGYGNLPNLQVAMAKDGQLLTLVRTFTEQISQNSASAIESIQSILFRWAGVDGIDPASRGSNVNAQELGFLEQFVSRSFPQNLTINSAAGQTFSQTYAQLSSSLSARLIAQVADVPVSYNQLSDQLTFDGNTDAAVLQLEKALEQAVSSPSAQLNLEISVLKQFIGGREEWILGSESSEQLVGSTGADRLYGFSGNDILNAGLGNDILVGGTGNDTLYGGAGNDTYRFERGDGQDVIHDLYQNSSYGYIYDGGT
;
A
#
# COMPACT_ATOMS: atom_id res chain seq x y z
N ASN A 1 -14.31 -7.09 17.78
CA ASN A 1 -14.33 -5.84 18.58
C ASN A 1 -13.11 -5.82 19.46
N LEU A 2 -12.24 -4.82 19.29
CA LEU A 2 -11.05 -4.62 20.14
C LEU A 2 -11.52 -4.23 21.55
N SER A 3 -11.20 -4.96 22.61
CA SER A 3 -11.66 -4.64 23.97
C SER A 3 -10.83 -3.57 24.68
N GLY A 4 -9.58 -3.38 24.26
CA GLY A 4 -8.68 -2.36 24.77
C GLY A 4 -7.31 -2.45 24.10
N PHE A 5 -6.47 -1.44 24.32
CA PHE A 5 -5.05 -1.46 24.02
C PHE A 5 -4.26 -0.84 25.17
N THR A 6 -3.01 -1.26 25.32
CA THR A 6 -2.06 -0.72 26.29
C THR A 6 -0.89 -0.11 25.52
N ASP A 7 -0.55 1.15 25.80
CA ASP A 7 0.59 1.81 25.14
C ASP A 7 1.95 1.33 25.69
N ALA A 8 3.05 1.76 25.06
CA ALA A 8 4.41 1.37 25.46
C ALA A 8 4.83 1.87 26.86
N ARG A 9 4.04 2.74 27.48
CA ARG A 9 4.20 3.19 28.87
C ARG A 9 3.32 2.42 29.85
N GLY A 10 2.50 1.48 29.36
CA GLY A 10 1.59 0.69 30.18
C GLY A 10 0.24 1.35 30.45
N ASN A 11 -0.13 2.40 29.70
CA ASN A 11 -1.41 3.10 29.88
C ASN A 11 -2.51 2.44 29.06
N ASP A 12 -3.67 2.19 29.67
CA ASP A 12 -4.78 1.49 29.03
C ASP A 12 -5.80 2.43 28.39
N ILE A 13 -6.30 2.04 27.22
CA ILE A 13 -7.53 2.56 26.63
C ILE A 13 -8.48 1.39 26.37
N LEU A 14 -9.68 1.45 26.96
CA LEU A 14 -10.66 0.37 26.93
C LEU A 14 -11.87 0.75 26.07
N TYR A 15 -12.39 -0.21 25.30
CA TYR A 15 -13.54 -0.02 24.41
C TYR A 15 -14.73 -0.86 24.89
N GLY A 16 -15.87 -0.22 25.07
CA GLY A 16 -17.13 -0.86 25.43
C GLY A 16 -18.06 -0.99 24.22
N TYR A 17 -18.77 -2.11 24.11
CA TYR A 17 -19.69 -2.37 22.99
C TYR A 17 -21.06 -2.84 23.48
N ASP A 18 -22.11 -2.54 22.71
CA ASP A 18 -23.43 -3.14 22.91
C ASP A 18 -23.50 -4.58 22.33
N SER A 19 -24.65 -5.25 22.50
CA SER A 19 -24.88 -6.61 21.99
C SER A 19 -24.85 -6.76 20.46
N ARG A 20 -24.85 -5.64 19.72
CA ARG A 20 -24.78 -5.58 18.26
C ARG A 20 -23.38 -5.21 17.77
N GLY A 21 -22.46 -4.94 18.68
CA GLY A 21 -21.10 -4.55 18.37
C GLY A 21 -20.94 -3.05 18.10
N ASN A 22 -21.92 -2.22 18.45
CA ASN A 22 -21.73 -0.77 18.38
C ASN A 22 -20.86 -0.27 19.54
N LEU A 23 -19.87 0.60 19.29
CA LEU A 23 -19.00 1.14 20.33
C LEU A 23 -19.79 2.07 21.23
N THR A 24 -20.02 1.71 22.48
CA THR A 24 -20.78 2.52 23.44
C THR A 24 -19.89 3.45 24.26
N SER A 25 -18.60 3.14 24.40
CA SER A 25 -17.69 3.96 25.20
C SER A 25 -16.21 3.72 24.88
N ILE A 26 -15.40 4.77 25.01
CA ILE A 26 -13.93 4.68 25.11
C ILE A 26 -13.55 5.17 26.51
N THR A 27 -12.81 4.38 27.28
CA THR A 27 -12.33 4.72 28.62
C THR A 27 -10.82 4.89 28.58
N TYR A 28 -10.32 6.01 29.10
CA TYR A 28 -8.89 6.32 29.15
C TYR A 28 -8.31 5.96 30.53
N GLU A 29 -6.98 5.96 30.63
CA GLU A 29 -6.22 5.61 31.84
C GLU A 29 -6.65 6.42 33.09
N ASP A 30 -7.06 7.68 32.93
CA ASP A 30 -7.56 8.52 34.02
C ASP A 30 -9.00 8.20 34.46
N GLY A 31 -9.64 7.20 33.84
CA GLY A 31 -11.00 6.74 34.10
C GLY A 31 -12.10 7.57 33.43
N THR A 32 -11.75 8.63 32.71
CA THR A 32 -12.71 9.46 31.95
C THR A 32 -13.12 8.76 30.65
N GLN A 33 -14.27 9.15 30.08
CA GLN A 33 -14.89 8.39 28.99
C GLN A 33 -15.53 9.26 27.90
N ASN A 34 -15.34 8.85 26.65
CA ASN A 34 -16.26 9.15 25.56
C ASN A 34 -17.43 8.16 25.59
N LYS A 35 -18.65 8.60 25.26
CA LYS A 35 -19.85 7.75 25.22
C LYS A 35 -20.66 7.97 23.96
N TYR A 36 -21.29 6.89 23.49
CA TYR A 36 -22.04 6.88 22.24
C TYR A 36 -23.36 6.13 22.42
N LEU A 37 -24.43 6.66 21.85
CA LEU A 37 -25.76 6.07 21.89
C LEU A 37 -26.29 5.87 20.47
N TYR A 38 -26.92 4.73 20.24
CA TYR A 38 -27.41 4.32 18.93
C TYR A 38 -28.93 4.11 18.95
N ASP A 39 -29.57 4.30 17.80
CA ASP A 39 -30.97 3.93 17.61
C ASP A 39 -31.14 2.42 17.36
N ALA A 40 -32.38 2.00 17.10
CA ALA A 40 -32.70 0.61 16.81
C ALA A 40 -32.16 0.11 15.45
N ASN A 41 -31.63 0.98 14.60
CA ASN A 41 -30.98 0.65 13.33
C ASN A 41 -29.45 0.68 13.41
N GLY A 42 -28.87 1.03 14.57
CA GLY A 42 -27.43 1.14 14.75
C GLY A 42 -26.85 2.48 14.29
N LEU A 43 -27.67 3.51 14.10
CA LEU A 43 -27.21 4.86 13.76
C LEU A 43 -26.87 5.63 15.03
N LEU A 44 -25.73 6.33 15.02
CA LEU A 44 -25.27 7.14 16.16
C LEU A 44 -26.24 8.31 16.37
N THR A 45 -26.99 8.31 17.46
CA THR A 45 -27.94 9.38 17.80
C THR A 45 -27.36 10.43 18.73
N LYS A 46 -26.29 10.08 19.46
CA LYS A 46 -25.67 10.96 20.44
C LYS A 46 -24.24 10.55 20.73
N SER A 47 -23.33 11.52 20.75
CA SER A 47 -21.98 11.39 21.30
C SER A 47 -21.81 12.31 22.51
N VAL A 48 -21.12 11.85 23.54
CA VAL A 48 -20.77 12.64 24.72
C VAL A 48 -19.27 12.55 24.92
N ASN A 49 -18.58 13.69 24.90
CA ASN A 49 -17.13 13.76 25.10
C ASN A 49 -16.75 13.67 26.60
N ARG A 50 -15.46 13.65 26.91
CA ARG A 50 -14.94 13.51 28.29
C ARG A 50 -15.21 14.76 29.14
N ARG A 51 -15.39 15.94 28.54
CA ARG A 51 -15.92 17.15 29.21
C ARG A 51 -17.42 17.07 29.53
N GLY A 52 -18.13 16.06 29.02
CA GLY A 52 -19.57 15.88 29.21
C GLY A 52 -20.43 16.71 28.27
N GLN A 53 -19.85 17.30 27.22
CA GLN A 53 -20.59 17.99 26.17
C GLN A 53 -21.21 16.94 25.23
N GLU A 54 -22.47 17.18 24.87
CA GLU A 54 -23.29 16.28 24.07
C GLU A 54 -23.46 16.85 22.66
N ILE A 55 -23.31 16.00 21.65
CA ILE A 55 -23.74 16.28 20.28
C ILE A 55 -24.77 15.24 19.87
N ALA A 56 -25.96 15.69 19.47
CA ALA A 56 -27.06 14.83 19.04
C ALA A 56 -27.24 14.86 17.52
N TYR A 57 -27.64 13.73 16.94
CA TYR A 57 -27.76 13.54 15.50
C TYR A 57 -29.17 13.08 15.10
N GLU A 58 -29.70 13.65 14.03
CA GLU A 58 -30.97 13.25 13.41
C GLU A 58 -30.71 12.81 11.96
N TYR A 59 -31.48 11.82 11.48
CA TYR A 59 -31.32 11.23 10.15
C TYR A 59 -32.64 11.24 9.37
N ASN A 60 -32.55 11.28 8.04
CA ASN A 60 -33.71 11.02 7.17
C ASN A 60 -33.96 9.51 6.97
N ASP A 61 -35.04 9.17 6.26
CA ASP A 61 -35.41 7.79 5.93
C ASP A 61 -34.39 7.05 5.04
N GLN A 62 -33.39 7.77 4.50
CA GLN A 62 -32.28 7.23 3.71
C GLN A 62 -30.98 7.12 4.53
N TYR A 63 -31.07 7.25 5.86
CA TYR A 63 -29.96 7.17 6.81
C TYR A 63 -28.87 8.24 6.62
N GLN A 64 -29.22 9.37 6.00
CA GLN A 64 -28.34 10.52 5.86
C GLN A 64 -28.57 11.50 7.02
N ILE A 65 -27.50 12.08 7.56
CA ILE A 65 -27.62 13.05 8.65
C ILE A 65 -28.38 14.28 8.15
N THR A 66 -29.41 14.70 8.87
CA THR A 66 -30.18 15.92 8.56
C THR A 66 -29.92 17.02 9.56
N LYS A 67 -29.43 16.67 10.76
CA LYS A 67 -29.19 17.66 11.80
C LYS A 67 -28.18 17.19 12.85
N GLU A 68 -27.32 18.10 13.25
CA GLU A 68 -26.48 18.05 14.44
C GLU A 68 -26.98 19.09 15.45
N THR A 69 -26.93 18.78 16.74
CA THR A 69 -27.28 19.70 17.83
C THR A 69 -26.20 19.65 18.90
N ASP A 70 -25.51 20.76 19.11
CA ASP A 70 -24.48 20.92 20.15
C ASP A 70 -25.13 21.08 21.54
N SER A 71 -24.32 21.02 22.59
CA SER A 71 -24.79 21.01 23.98
C SER A 71 -25.42 22.34 24.43
N ASP A 72 -25.10 23.43 23.75
CA ASP A 72 -25.72 24.75 23.93
C ASP A 72 -27.06 24.90 23.17
N GLY A 73 -27.42 23.90 22.37
CA GLY A 73 -28.64 23.86 21.56
C GLY A 73 -28.51 24.50 20.17
N SER A 74 -27.33 25.00 19.80
CA SER A 74 -27.03 25.41 18.42
C SER A 74 -27.05 24.19 17.49
N THR A 75 -27.37 24.41 16.21
CA THR A 75 -27.62 23.32 15.27
C THR A 75 -26.94 23.51 13.93
N VAL A 76 -26.62 22.40 13.29
CA VAL A 76 -26.28 22.34 11.87
C VAL A 76 -27.34 21.51 11.19
N THR A 77 -27.93 22.01 10.10
CA THR A 77 -28.92 21.27 9.33
C THR A 77 -28.45 21.05 7.90
N TYR A 78 -28.72 19.84 7.41
CA TYR A 78 -28.28 19.36 6.11
C TYR A 78 -29.50 19.06 5.24
N GLU A 79 -29.55 19.65 4.06
CA GLU A 79 -30.65 19.49 3.12
C GLU A 79 -30.20 18.74 1.86
N TYR A 80 -30.95 17.70 1.50
CA TYR A 80 -30.67 16.87 0.33
C TYR A 80 -31.73 17.05 -0.76
N GLY A 81 -31.31 16.88 -2.02
CA GLY A 81 -32.21 16.91 -3.16
C GLY A 81 -33.23 15.77 -3.11
N LYS A 82 -34.52 16.09 -3.11
CA LYS A 82 -35.66 15.15 -2.92
C LYS A 82 -35.63 13.86 -3.76
N ASN A 83 -34.96 13.87 -4.91
CA ASN A 83 -34.91 12.71 -5.83
C ASN A 83 -33.48 12.20 -6.09
N SER A 84 -32.45 12.99 -5.76
CA SER A 84 -31.05 12.70 -6.06
C SER A 84 -30.25 12.23 -4.85
N GLY A 85 -30.71 12.54 -3.62
CA GLY A 85 -29.98 12.22 -2.39
C GLY A 85 -28.69 13.02 -2.19
N VAL A 86 -28.36 13.97 -3.07
CA VAL A 86 -27.15 14.79 -2.98
C VAL A 86 -27.34 15.95 -2.01
N LEU A 87 -26.29 16.32 -1.28
CA LEU A 87 -26.29 17.45 -0.35
C LEU A 87 -26.38 18.78 -1.11
N THR A 88 -27.43 19.55 -0.86
CA THR A 88 -27.75 20.80 -1.59
C THR A 88 -27.61 22.06 -0.75
N SER A 89 -27.79 21.96 0.57
CA SER A 89 -27.64 23.10 1.47
C SER A 89 -27.19 22.64 2.84
N ILE A 90 -26.40 23.49 3.49
CA ILE A 90 -26.01 23.37 4.89
C ILE A 90 -26.35 24.70 5.55
N HIS A 91 -27.04 24.65 6.67
CA HIS A 91 -27.28 25.80 7.53
C HIS A 91 -26.64 25.55 8.88
N ASP A 92 -25.70 26.41 9.24
CA ASP A 92 -24.94 26.34 10.49
C ASP A 92 -25.36 27.50 11.41
N ASP A 93 -26.14 27.21 12.45
CA ASP A 93 -26.60 28.21 13.41
C ASP A 93 -25.46 28.75 14.29
N ARG A 94 -24.37 27.98 14.43
CA ARG A 94 -23.20 28.34 15.27
C ARG A 94 -22.53 29.60 14.72
N SER A 95 -22.43 29.67 13.39
CA SER A 95 -21.84 30.80 12.66
C SER A 95 -22.89 31.68 11.97
N GLY A 96 -24.17 31.26 11.93
CA GLY A 96 -25.23 31.90 11.15
C GLY A 96 -25.03 31.78 9.63
N LYS A 97 -24.13 30.89 9.18
CA LYS A 97 -23.69 30.74 7.80
C LYS A 97 -24.56 29.73 7.05
N ILE A 98 -24.73 29.95 5.74
CA ILE A 98 -25.42 29.02 4.83
C ILE A 98 -24.52 28.75 3.63
N THR A 99 -24.25 27.48 3.36
CA THR A 99 -23.56 27.04 2.15
C THR A 99 -24.55 26.34 1.23
N ARG A 100 -24.59 26.73 -0.05
CA ARG A 100 -25.46 26.10 -1.06
C ARG A 100 -24.62 25.47 -2.16
N ILE A 101 -25.02 24.28 -2.57
CA ILE A 101 -24.34 23.50 -3.61
C ILE A 101 -25.34 23.19 -4.72
N ASP A 102 -25.06 23.76 -5.89
CA ASP A 102 -25.86 23.57 -7.10
C ASP A 102 -25.14 22.63 -8.07
N TYR A 103 -25.78 21.50 -8.40
CA TYR A 103 -25.26 20.51 -9.35
C TYR A 103 -25.93 20.69 -10.72
N TYR A 104 -25.13 20.91 -11.77
CA TYR A 104 -25.61 21.08 -13.14
C TYR A 104 -25.22 19.89 -14.02
N GLN A 105 -26.01 18.81 -13.97
CA GLN A 105 -25.74 17.57 -14.73
C GLN A 105 -25.65 17.77 -16.25
N ALA A 106 -26.36 18.75 -16.82
CA ALA A 106 -26.32 19.00 -18.27
C ALA A 106 -25.05 19.71 -18.76
N LYS A 107 -24.12 20.06 -17.85
CA LYS A 107 -22.94 20.87 -18.17
C LYS A 107 -21.67 20.43 -17.44
N ASP A 108 -21.66 19.32 -16.71
CA ASP A 108 -20.52 18.84 -15.90
C ASP A 108 -19.95 19.93 -14.97
N ARG A 109 -20.85 20.65 -14.28
CA ARG A 109 -20.50 21.79 -13.42
C ARG A 109 -21.11 21.71 -12.03
N ILE A 110 -20.34 22.13 -11.03
CA ILE A 110 -20.77 22.36 -9.66
C ILE A 110 -20.61 23.85 -9.35
N ALA A 111 -21.58 24.46 -8.68
CA ALA A 111 -21.44 25.80 -8.13
C ALA A 111 -21.65 25.76 -6.63
N ILE A 112 -20.73 26.37 -5.89
CA ILE A 112 -20.81 26.49 -4.44
C ILE A 112 -20.94 27.96 -4.12
N LYS A 113 -22.03 28.30 -3.44
CA LYS A 113 -22.23 29.63 -2.87
C LYS A 113 -21.94 29.54 -1.38
N ASN A 114 -20.86 30.19 -0.96
CA ASN A 114 -20.50 30.26 0.45
C ASN A 114 -21.37 31.28 1.19
N SER A 115 -21.16 31.35 2.50
CA SER A 115 -21.93 32.18 3.43
C SER A 115 -21.75 33.69 3.27
N ILE A 116 -20.64 34.14 2.71
CA ILE A 116 -20.42 35.55 2.37
C ILE A 116 -20.94 35.91 0.96
N GLY A 117 -21.54 34.93 0.27
CA GLY A 117 -22.23 35.12 -0.99
C GLY A 117 -21.36 35.00 -2.24
N LEU A 118 -20.07 34.67 -2.08
CA LEU A 118 -19.18 34.35 -3.19
C LEU A 118 -19.61 33.03 -3.83
N VAL A 119 -19.59 33.00 -5.15
CA VAL A 119 -19.90 31.82 -5.94
C VAL A 119 -18.63 31.36 -6.61
N HIS A 120 -18.21 30.14 -6.34
CA HIS A 120 -17.14 29.51 -7.10
C HIS A 120 -17.69 28.28 -7.83
N THR A 121 -17.23 28.11 -9.07
CA THR A 121 -17.74 27.11 -9.99
C THR A 121 -16.62 26.22 -10.50
N TYR A 122 -16.94 24.94 -10.61
CA TYR A 122 -16.04 23.91 -11.11
C TYR A 122 -16.56 23.41 -12.43
N SER A 123 -15.66 23.18 -13.39
CA SER A 123 -15.95 22.39 -14.58
C SER A 123 -15.03 21.18 -14.61
N PHE A 124 -15.55 20.09 -15.14
CA PHE A 124 -14.83 18.83 -15.25
C PHE A 124 -14.80 18.36 -16.70
N ASP A 125 -13.80 17.55 -17.06
CA ASP A 125 -13.85 16.80 -18.32
C ASP A 125 -14.71 15.54 -18.19
N GLN A 126 -14.81 14.76 -19.27
CA GLN A 126 -15.60 13.53 -19.30
C GLN A 126 -15.08 12.42 -18.37
N LEU A 127 -13.83 12.55 -17.89
CA LEU A 127 -13.22 11.63 -16.92
C LEU A 127 -13.36 12.13 -15.48
N GLY A 128 -14.08 13.23 -15.26
CA GLY A 128 -14.30 13.82 -13.93
C GLY A 128 -13.10 14.63 -13.42
N ARG A 129 -12.10 14.93 -14.25
CA ARG A 129 -10.93 15.73 -13.83
C ARG A 129 -11.26 17.21 -13.90
N LYS A 130 -10.80 17.97 -12.91
CA LYS A 130 -11.05 19.42 -12.79
C LYS A 130 -10.40 20.14 -13.96
N THR A 131 -11.17 20.76 -14.85
CA THR A 131 -10.64 21.54 -15.99
C THR A 131 -10.66 23.04 -15.73
N GLN A 132 -11.50 23.49 -14.78
CA GLN A 132 -11.63 24.90 -14.48
C GLN A 132 -12.16 25.12 -13.07
N ILE A 133 -11.61 26.12 -12.38
CA ILE A 133 -12.22 26.79 -11.24
C ILE A 133 -12.46 28.24 -11.62
N SER A 134 -13.65 28.76 -11.36
CA SER A 134 -13.94 30.19 -11.50
C SER A 134 -14.58 30.77 -10.25
N ILE A 135 -13.98 31.83 -9.70
CA ILE A 135 -14.45 32.57 -8.53
C ILE A 135 -15.15 33.83 -9.03
N GLN A 136 -16.44 33.97 -8.71
CA GLN A 136 -17.23 35.16 -8.98
C GLN A 136 -17.18 36.09 -7.76
N ASP A 137 -16.54 37.24 -7.94
CA ASP A 137 -16.38 38.28 -6.93
C ASP A 137 -16.96 39.60 -7.45
N GLY A 138 -18.18 39.91 -7.02
CA GLY A 138 -18.96 41.01 -7.56
C GLY A 138 -19.18 40.88 -9.08
N SER A 139 -18.73 41.87 -9.85
CA SER A 139 -18.77 41.86 -11.32
C SER A 139 -17.57 41.18 -11.97
N ASN A 140 -16.56 40.80 -11.18
CA ASN A 140 -15.33 40.20 -11.68
C ASN A 140 -15.41 38.68 -11.60
N THR A 141 -14.81 38.00 -12.58
CA THR A 141 -14.66 36.54 -12.58
C THR A 141 -13.18 36.23 -12.73
N TYR A 142 -12.64 35.49 -11.77
CA TYR A 142 -11.26 35.01 -11.80
C TYR A 142 -11.28 33.53 -12.07
N THR A 143 -10.52 33.10 -13.09
CA THR A 143 -10.59 31.73 -13.59
C THR A 143 -9.19 31.14 -13.65
N THR A 144 -9.06 29.93 -13.15
CA THR A 144 -7.89 29.06 -13.30
C THR A 144 -8.32 27.87 -14.15
N ASN A 145 -7.65 27.67 -15.27
CA ASN A 145 -7.84 26.56 -16.18
C ASN A 145 -6.76 25.50 -15.92
N TYR A 146 -7.15 24.24 -16.01
CA TYR A 146 -6.30 23.08 -15.79
C TYR A 146 -6.28 22.27 -17.07
N SER A 147 -5.10 21.86 -17.48
CA SER A 147 -4.89 20.99 -18.63
C SER A 147 -4.06 19.78 -18.23
N TYR A 148 -4.26 18.70 -18.97
CA TYR A 148 -3.69 17.40 -18.67
C TYR A 148 -3.00 16.85 -19.91
N ASP A 149 -1.89 16.16 -19.69
CA ASP A 149 -1.16 15.50 -20.77
C ASP A 149 -1.94 14.26 -21.26
N ARG A 150 -1.39 13.58 -22.28
CA ARG A 150 -2.03 12.39 -22.86
C ARG A 150 -2.16 11.21 -21.88
N LEU A 151 -1.38 11.19 -20.80
CA LEU A 151 -1.42 10.18 -19.74
C LEU A 151 -2.33 10.60 -18.58
N GLY A 152 -2.91 11.79 -18.67
CA GLY A 152 -3.84 12.34 -17.70
C GLY A 152 -3.22 13.03 -16.50
N ARG A 153 -1.93 13.36 -16.60
CA ARG A 153 -1.16 14.08 -15.59
C ARG A 153 -1.35 15.57 -15.72
N LEU A 154 -1.27 16.32 -14.62
CA LEU A 154 -1.40 17.78 -14.67
C LEU A 154 -0.26 18.34 -15.54
N ASP A 155 -0.62 19.00 -16.64
CA ASP A 155 0.34 19.52 -17.63
C ASP A 155 0.60 20.99 -17.36
N GLN A 156 -0.47 21.77 -17.23
CA GLN A 156 -0.35 23.23 -17.11
C GLN A 156 -1.59 23.86 -16.45
N LEU A 157 -1.33 24.93 -15.69
CA LEU A 157 -2.36 25.88 -15.24
C LEU A 157 -2.23 27.21 -16.00
N THR A 158 -3.36 27.77 -16.43
CA THR A 158 -3.43 29.12 -16.98
C THR A 158 -4.55 29.94 -16.34
N ASP A 159 -4.44 31.27 -16.39
CA ASP A 159 -5.57 32.13 -16.03
C ASP A 159 -6.69 32.09 -17.09
N GLY A 160 -7.79 32.80 -16.83
CA GLY A 160 -8.93 32.93 -17.75
C GLY A 160 -8.61 33.63 -19.08
N GLY A 161 -7.50 34.36 -19.15
CA GLY A 161 -6.96 34.96 -20.37
C GLY A 161 -5.97 34.06 -21.13
N GLY A 162 -5.65 32.87 -20.59
CA GLY A 162 -4.68 31.93 -21.14
C GLY A 162 -3.23 32.26 -20.79
N LYS A 163 -2.97 33.16 -19.83
CA LYS A 163 -1.60 33.43 -19.35
C LYS A 163 -1.15 32.27 -18.45
N LEU A 164 0.07 31.78 -18.68
CA LEU A 164 0.68 30.72 -17.88
C LEU A 164 0.76 31.09 -16.39
N ILE A 165 0.34 30.16 -15.54
CA ILE A 165 0.55 30.19 -14.08
C ILE A 165 1.70 29.25 -13.72
N VAL A 166 1.62 27.98 -14.15
CA VAL A 166 2.68 26.98 -13.98
C VAL A 166 2.58 25.89 -15.05
N ASP A 167 3.72 25.35 -15.45
CA ASP A 167 3.92 24.27 -16.42
C ASP A 167 4.69 23.12 -15.74
N TYR A 168 4.30 21.87 -15.99
CA TYR A 168 4.88 20.68 -15.36
C TYR A 168 5.54 19.76 -16.39
N ASP A 169 6.84 19.57 -16.27
CA ASP A 169 7.58 18.57 -17.04
C ASP A 169 7.81 17.32 -16.18
N TYR A 170 7.63 16.15 -16.77
CA TYR A 170 7.86 14.86 -16.11
C TYR A 170 9.02 14.11 -16.78
N HIS A 171 9.77 13.35 -15.98
CA HIS A 171 10.79 12.44 -16.48
C HIS A 171 10.12 11.37 -17.35
N SER A 172 10.43 11.36 -18.65
CA SER A 172 9.83 10.42 -19.62
C SER A 172 9.98 8.94 -19.19
N ALA A 173 11.08 8.59 -18.52
CA ALA A 173 11.39 7.23 -18.07
C ALA A 173 10.62 6.77 -16.82
N THR A 174 10.40 7.67 -15.84
CA THR A 174 9.90 7.30 -14.50
C THR A 174 8.51 7.84 -14.21
N GLY A 175 8.00 8.76 -15.03
CA GLY A 175 6.73 9.43 -14.83
C GLY A 175 6.72 10.47 -13.71
N ARG A 176 7.82 10.60 -12.93
CA ARG A 176 7.98 11.54 -11.81
C ARG A 176 8.16 12.96 -12.29
N LEU A 177 7.72 13.92 -11.48
CA LEU A 177 7.90 15.34 -11.76
C LEU A 177 9.39 15.68 -11.89
N ALA A 178 9.79 16.23 -13.04
CA ALA A 178 11.16 16.62 -13.34
C ALA A 178 11.38 18.12 -13.15
N LYS A 179 10.39 18.92 -13.53
CA LYS A 179 10.50 20.38 -13.46
C LYS A 179 9.12 21.04 -13.34
N GLU A 180 9.05 22.10 -12.56
CA GLU A 180 7.93 23.03 -12.51
C GLU A 180 8.41 24.39 -13.00
N THR A 181 7.75 24.99 -13.99
CA THR A 181 8.10 26.32 -14.50
C THR A 181 6.96 27.30 -14.26
N ASN A 182 7.20 28.30 -13.42
CA ASN A 182 6.23 29.33 -13.05
C ASN A 182 6.03 30.37 -14.15
N GLY A 183 4.91 31.09 -14.09
CA GLY A 183 4.54 32.12 -15.07
C GLY A 183 5.47 33.35 -15.14
N ASN A 184 6.33 33.57 -14.13
CA ASN A 184 7.42 34.57 -14.17
C ASN A 184 8.75 33.99 -14.73
N GLY A 185 8.79 32.71 -15.07
CA GLY A 185 9.94 31.98 -15.57
C GLY A 185 10.88 31.42 -14.49
N THR A 186 10.60 31.62 -13.19
CA THR A 186 11.29 30.84 -12.15
C THR A 186 10.88 29.38 -12.27
N TYR A 187 11.73 28.47 -11.80
CA TYR A 187 11.46 27.05 -11.92
C TYR A 187 12.10 26.24 -10.81
N THR A 188 11.52 25.08 -10.54
CA THR A 188 12.05 24.08 -9.62
C THR A 188 12.43 22.83 -10.40
N ALA A 189 13.64 22.33 -10.22
CA ALA A 189 14.12 21.11 -10.87
C ALA A 189 14.33 19.98 -9.85
N TYR A 190 13.89 18.77 -10.20
CA TYR A 190 13.84 17.60 -9.33
C TYR A 190 14.67 16.43 -9.90
N SER A 191 15.51 15.83 -9.06
CA SER A 191 16.28 14.62 -9.39
C SER A 191 16.02 13.52 -8.37
N TYR A 192 16.03 12.27 -8.83
CA TYR A 192 15.74 11.10 -8.01
C TYR A 192 16.81 10.02 -8.19
N ASP A 193 16.97 9.17 -7.18
CA ASP A 193 17.72 7.92 -7.31
C ASP A 193 16.87 6.80 -7.95
N LEU A 194 17.47 5.61 -8.05
CA LEU A 194 16.81 4.42 -8.62
C LEU A 194 15.67 3.88 -7.74
N ALA A 195 15.72 4.12 -6.43
CA ALA A 195 14.63 3.78 -5.51
C ALA A 195 13.47 4.79 -5.59
N GLY A 196 13.66 5.90 -6.31
CA GLY A 196 12.67 6.96 -6.48
C GLY A 196 12.69 8.03 -5.39
N GLN A 197 13.73 8.06 -4.56
CA GLN A 197 13.91 9.05 -3.51
C GLN A 197 14.42 10.36 -4.12
N LEU A 198 13.92 11.50 -3.65
CA LEU A 198 14.32 12.83 -4.12
C LEU A 198 15.77 13.12 -3.70
N THR A 199 16.72 13.10 -4.62
CA THR A 199 18.14 13.36 -4.30
C THR A 199 18.53 14.82 -4.45
N SER A 200 17.79 15.60 -5.24
CA SER A 200 18.09 17.03 -5.42
C SER A 200 16.83 17.81 -5.81
N LEU A 201 16.65 18.96 -5.16
CA LEU A 201 15.66 19.98 -5.49
C LEU A 201 16.36 21.33 -5.62
N VAL A 202 16.16 22.03 -6.74
CA VAL A 202 16.80 23.32 -7.01
C VAL A 202 15.78 24.33 -7.51
N ASN A 203 15.57 25.41 -6.75
CA ASN A 203 14.72 26.54 -7.13
C ASN A 203 15.59 27.61 -7.80
N SER A 204 15.24 28.00 -9.02
CA SER A 204 16.06 28.87 -9.87
C SER A 204 15.25 29.96 -10.56
N ARG A 205 15.93 31.04 -10.91
CA ARG A 205 15.40 32.09 -11.78
C ARG A 205 15.41 31.66 -13.24
N ALA A 206 14.70 32.42 -14.07
CA ALA A 206 14.67 32.22 -15.51
C ALA A 206 16.05 32.30 -16.20
N ASP A 207 17.05 32.93 -15.55
CA ASP A 207 18.44 33.04 -16.02
C ASP A 207 19.39 32.00 -15.41
N ASP A 208 18.83 30.93 -14.81
CA ASP A 208 19.53 29.84 -14.12
C ASP A 208 20.28 30.26 -12.84
N THR A 209 20.05 31.47 -12.34
CA THR A 209 20.52 31.86 -11.00
C THR A 209 19.75 31.05 -9.94
N VAL A 210 20.47 30.29 -9.12
CA VAL A 210 19.86 29.49 -8.04
C VAL A 210 19.40 30.40 -6.90
N ASN A 211 18.12 30.30 -6.52
CA ASN A 211 17.54 30.96 -5.34
C ASN A 211 17.72 30.09 -4.08
N SER A 212 17.46 28.79 -4.18
CA SER A 212 17.70 27.81 -3.11
C SER A 212 17.97 26.41 -3.67
N ARG A 213 18.66 25.57 -2.89
CA ARG A 213 19.07 24.23 -3.31
C ARG A 213 19.07 23.29 -2.11
N PHE A 214 18.65 22.06 -2.35
CA PHE A 214 18.62 20.98 -1.36
C PHE A 214 19.06 19.67 -2.01
N ASP A 215 20.27 19.20 -1.70
CA ASP A 215 20.75 17.89 -2.13
C ASP A 215 20.66 16.90 -0.95
N TYR A 216 19.83 15.88 -1.10
CA TYR A 216 19.48 14.94 -0.04
C TYR A 216 20.35 13.69 -0.09
N THR A 217 20.72 13.20 1.09
CA THR A 217 21.37 11.89 1.28
C THR A 217 20.53 11.02 2.19
N TYR A 218 20.50 9.72 1.91
CA TYR A 218 19.67 8.74 2.60
C TYR A 218 20.51 7.61 3.19
N ASP A 219 20.03 6.97 4.26
CA ASP A 219 20.54 5.68 4.72
C ASP A 219 19.91 4.51 3.95
N SER A 220 20.30 3.28 4.28
CA SER A 220 19.78 2.06 3.63
C SER A 220 18.31 1.77 3.91
N LEU A 221 17.70 2.45 4.89
CA LEU A 221 16.26 2.36 5.21
C LEU A 221 15.46 3.49 4.55
N GLY A 222 16.12 4.34 3.74
CA GLY A 222 15.49 5.46 3.05
C GLY A 222 15.25 6.70 3.92
N ARG A 223 15.88 6.80 5.08
CA ARG A 223 15.76 7.96 5.97
C ARG A 223 16.82 9.02 5.62
N ARG A 224 16.43 10.29 5.64
CA ARG A 224 17.29 11.41 5.24
C ARG A 224 18.42 11.64 6.26
N THR A 225 19.65 11.34 5.90
CA THR A 225 20.83 11.52 6.79
C THR A 225 21.53 12.85 6.62
N ALA A 226 21.37 13.53 5.48
CA ALA A 226 21.91 14.86 5.28
C ALA A 226 21.18 15.65 4.19
N VAL A 227 21.31 16.98 4.27
CA VAL A 227 20.93 17.93 3.21
C VAL A 227 22.08 18.91 3.00
N ALA A 228 22.60 19.01 1.77
CA ALA A 228 23.48 20.11 1.40
C ALA A 228 22.64 21.26 0.81
N THR A 229 22.82 22.48 1.32
CA THR A 229 22.12 23.69 0.88
C THR A 229 23.09 24.78 0.44
N LEU A 230 22.58 25.91 -0.04
CA LEU A 230 23.42 27.11 -0.27
C LEU A 230 23.96 27.70 1.03
N ASP A 231 23.29 27.44 2.14
CA ASP A 231 23.59 28.00 3.45
C ASP A 231 24.48 27.09 4.31
N GLY A 232 24.73 25.85 3.90
CA GLY A 232 25.60 24.93 4.64
C GLY A 232 25.24 23.46 4.43
N THR A 233 25.61 22.60 5.38
CA THR A 233 25.23 21.18 5.37
C THR A 233 24.59 20.80 6.68
N TRP A 234 23.44 20.14 6.57
CA TRP A 234 22.60 19.75 7.67
C TRP A 234 22.66 18.23 7.75
N SER A 235 22.92 17.64 8.92
CA SER A 235 23.03 16.18 9.08
C SER A 235 22.15 15.67 10.20
N TYR A 236 21.61 14.47 10.03
CA TYR A 236 20.56 13.91 10.89
C TYR A 236 20.92 12.51 11.36
N THR A 237 20.40 12.15 12.54
CA THR A 237 20.57 10.83 13.15
C THR A 237 19.24 10.33 13.68
N TYR A 238 19.07 9.01 13.71
CA TYR A 238 17.82 8.35 14.07
C TYR A 238 18.06 7.20 15.05
N ASP A 239 17.04 6.89 15.85
CA ASP A 239 17.01 5.63 16.62
C ASP A 239 16.53 4.44 15.77
N LEU A 240 16.39 3.27 16.41
CA LEU A 240 15.92 2.04 15.76
C LEU A 240 14.42 2.07 15.42
N ALA A 241 13.63 2.92 16.10
CA ALA A 241 12.22 3.13 15.80
C ALA A 241 12.01 4.15 14.66
N GLY A 242 13.09 4.74 14.13
CA GLY A 242 13.03 5.73 13.07
C GLY A 242 12.83 7.17 13.54
N GLN A 243 12.85 7.44 14.85
CA GLN A 243 12.65 8.77 15.39
C GLN A 243 13.92 9.61 15.23
N LEU A 244 13.80 10.88 14.88
CA LEU A 244 14.92 11.82 14.71
C LEU A 244 15.58 12.11 16.06
N THR A 245 16.78 11.59 16.31
CA THR A 245 17.51 11.78 17.57
C THR A 245 18.47 12.97 17.56
N GLY A 246 18.82 13.49 16.40
CA GLY A 246 19.70 14.66 16.34
C GLY A 246 19.79 15.31 14.98
N ALA A 247 20.08 16.61 14.98
CA ALA A 247 20.25 17.45 13.80
C ALA A 247 21.42 18.43 14.02
N VAL A 248 22.39 18.43 13.11
CA VAL A 248 23.57 19.31 13.15
C VAL A 248 23.53 20.23 11.93
N PHE A 249 23.48 21.55 12.17
CA PHE A 249 23.49 22.60 11.17
C PHE A 249 24.90 23.20 11.08
N ALA A 250 25.67 22.78 10.07
CA ALA A 250 26.97 23.38 9.76
C ALA A 250 26.79 24.54 8.78
N SER A 251 26.34 25.69 9.29
CA SER A 251 26.03 26.87 8.48
C SER A 251 27.28 27.62 8.00
N THR A 252 27.24 28.02 6.73
CA THR A 252 28.14 28.99 6.08
C THR A 252 27.51 30.38 5.92
N ASN A 253 26.20 30.50 6.12
CA ASN A 253 25.49 31.77 6.11
C ASN A 253 25.58 32.43 7.51
N PRO A 254 26.12 33.66 7.64
CA PRO A 254 26.27 34.31 8.95
C PRO A 254 24.94 34.62 9.65
N ASP A 255 23.83 34.70 8.90
CA ASP A 255 22.50 34.96 9.44
C ASP A 255 21.81 33.69 9.98
N ILE A 256 22.35 32.50 9.63
CA ILE A 256 21.90 31.20 10.14
C ILE A 256 22.99 30.66 11.08
N PRO A 257 22.76 30.55 12.40
CA PRO A 257 23.81 30.09 13.30
C PRO A 257 24.14 28.61 13.08
N SER A 258 25.40 28.22 13.25
CA SER A 258 25.70 26.79 13.39
C SER A 258 25.10 26.26 14.69
N GLN A 259 24.46 25.10 14.64
CA GLN A 259 23.69 24.57 15.77
C GLN A 259 23.76 23.03 15.83
N ASP A 260 23.85 22.50 17.04
CA ASP A 260 23.76 21.06 17.33
C ASP A 260 22.51 20.79 18.18
N LEU A 261 21.61 19.95 17.67
CA LEU A 261 20.36 19.54 18.30
C LEU A 261 20.40 18.05 18.62
N THR A 262 19.99 17.68 19.83
CA THR A 262 19.71 16.30 20.21
C THR A 262 18.30 16.20 20.79
N TYR A 263 17.57 15.16 20.42
CA TYR A 263 16.26 14.83 20.95
C TYR A 263 16.30 13.46 21.64
N VAL A 264 15.69 13.37 22.81
CA VAL A 264 15.57 12.12 23.58
C VAL A 264 14.10 11.85 23.81
N TYR A 265 13.67 10.61 23.58
CA TYR A 265 12.27 10.19 23.67
C TYR A 265 12.06 9.13 24.77
N ASP A 266 10.85 9.06 25.31
CA ASP A 266 10.40 7.90 26.07
C ASP A 266 9.90 6.76 25.15
N ALA A 267 9.50 5.63 25.74
CA ALA A 267 9.03 4.47 24.99
C ALA A 267 7.73 4.71 24.19
N ALA A 268 6.92 5.69 24.58
CA ALA A 268 5.72 6.10 23.84
C ALA A 268 6.01 7.21 22.82
N GLY A 269 7.29 7.58 22.61
CA GLY A 269 7.69 8.60 21.66
C GLY A 269 7.45 10.04 22.12
N ASN A 270 7.19 10.30 23.40
CA ASN A 270 7.19 11.67 23.91
C ASN A 270 8.64 12.18 24.00
N ARG A 271 8.92 13.40 23.54
CA ARG A 271 10.23 14.04 23.78
C ARG A 271 10.36 14.26 25.29
N ILE A 272 11.40 13.71 25.90
CA ILE A 272 11.73 13.89 27.33
C ILE A 272 12.89 14.86 27.55
N GLN A 273 13.70 15.11 26.52
CA GLN A 273 14.78 16.08 26.56
C GLN A 273 15.08 16.60 25.14
N SER A 274 15.37 17.89 25.04
CA SER A 274 16.05 18.49 23.89
C SER A 274 17.38 19.09 24.35
N ILE A 275 18.40 19.04 23.52
CA ILE A 275 19.71 19.62 23.82
C ILE A 275 20.10 20.52 22.67
N VAL A 276 20.27 21.81 22.94
CA VAL A 276 20.67 22.82 21.96
C VAL A 276 22.06 23.32 22.32
N ASN A 277 23.06 23.05 21.46
CA ASN A 277 24.45 23.46 21.69
C ASN A 277 24.98 23.06 23.09
N GLY A 278 24.61 21.86 23.56
CA GLY A 278 24.97 21.34 24.88
C GLY A 278 24.11 21.84 26.05
N VAL A 279 23.11 22.70 25.82
CA VAL A 279 22.16 23.15 26.83
C VAL A 279 20.92 22.28 26.78
N ALA A 280 20.67 21.51 27.85
CA ALA A 280 19.54 20.59 27.93
C ALA A 280 18.28 21.27 28.48
N GLU A 281 17.15 21.00 27.84
CA GLU A 281 15.80 21.30 28.29
C GLU A 281 15.04 19.99 28.50
N ASN A 282 14.46 19.81 29.69
CA ASN A 282 13.77 18.55 30.06
C ASN A 282 12.26 18.71 29.95
N TYR A 283 11.59 17.62 29.59
CA TYR A 283 10.15 17.56 29.39
C TYR A 283 9.56 16.51 30.34
N SER A 284 8.31 16.70 30.75
CA SER A 284 7.54 15.72 31.53
C SER A 284 6.21 15.50 30.84
N ALA A 285 5.80 14.24 30.67
CA ALA A 285 4.49 13.87 30.14
C ALA A 285 3.73 12.97 31.12
N ASN A 286 2.43 13.22 31.29
CA ASN A 286 1.55 12.38 32.09
C ASN A 286 1.22 11.05 31.39
N ASN A 287 0.38 10.22 32.03
CA ASN A 287 -0.03 8.90 31.53
C ASN A 287 -1.03 8.95 30.36
N LEU A 288 -1.40 10.15 29.90
CA LEU A 288 -2.18 10.36 28.67
C LEU A 288 -1.29 10.92 27.55
N ASN A 289 0.05 10.85 27.71
CA ASN A 289 1.03 11.42 26.81
C ASN A 289 0.97 12.95 26.66
N GLN A 290 0.28 13.67 27.56
CA GLN A 290 0.20 15.13 27.55
C GLN A 290 1.41 15.72 28.27
N TYR A 291 2.02 16.78 27.72
CA TYR A 291 3.11 17.45 28.44
C TYR A 291 2.59 18.16 29.67
N GLU A 292 3.25 18.01 30.81
CA GLU A 292 3.00 18.83 32.00
C GLU A 292 3.98 20.00 32.06
N SER A 293 5.20 19.79 31.55
CA SER A 293 6.24 20.81 31.46
C SER A 293 7.22 20.55 30.31
N ALA A 294 7.76 21.62 29.73
CA ALA A 294 8.93 21.63 28.87
C ALA A 294 9.84 22.77 29.34
N GLY A 295 11.01 22.45 29.90
CA GLY A 295 11.89 23.42 30.53
C GLY A 295 11.21 24.15 31.68
N THR A 296 11.07 25.47 31.54
CA THR A 296 10.35 26.32 32.51
C THR A 296 8.89 26.54 32.15
N THR A 297 8.45 26.04 30.99
CA THR A 297 7.08 26.18 30.50
C THR A 297 6.20 25.07 31.10
N THR A 298 5.01 25.40 31.57
CA THR A 298 4.02 24.44 32.05
C THR A 298 2.78 24.42 31.16
N TYR A 299 2.19 23.25 30.98
CA TYR A 299 1.03 23.05 30.12
C TYR A 299 -0.13 22.46 30.93
N SER A 300 -1.35 22.83 30.61
CA SER A 300 -2.58 22.31 31.25
C SER A 300 -3.58 21.89 30.20
N TYR A 301 -4.25 20.76 30.44
CA TYR A 301 -5.19 20.16 29.50
C TYR A 301 -6.58 20.04 30.11
N ASP A 302 -7.61 20.07 29.27
CA ASP A 302 -8.96 19.69 29.67
C ASP A 302 -9.16 18.16 29.67
N LEU A 303 -10.39 17.73 30.01
CA LEU A 303 -10.72 16.31 30.06
C LEU A 303 -10.72 15.63 28.69
N ASP A 304 -10.87 16.32 27.56
CA ASP A 304 -10.73 15.68 26.24
C ASP A 304 -9.26 15.61 25.79
N GLY A 305 -8.36 16.20 26.57
CA GLY A 305 -6.95 16.25 26.27
C GLY A 305 -6.59 17.38 25.31
N ASN A 306 -7.32 18.48 25.33
CA ASN A 306 -6.91 19.68 24.63
C ASN A 306 -6.06 20.57 25.52
N LEU A 307 -4.98 21.13 24.99
CA LEU A 307 -4.20 22.16 25.68
C LEU A 307 -5.10 23.37 25.94
N VAL A 308 -5.29 23.75 27.20
CA VAL A 308 -6.08 24.92 27.62
C VAL A 308 -5.25 26.06 28.20
N ALA A 309 -4.00 25.79 28.63
CA ALA A 309 -3.07 26.84 29.04
C ALA A 309 -1.60 26.45 28.81
N LYS A 310 -0.79 27.40 28.33
CA LYS A 310 0.69 27.37 28.25
C LYS A 310 1.18 28.53 29.12
N ILE A 311 2.09 28.29 30.07
CA ILE A 311 2.64 29.32 30.97
C ILE A 311 4.16 29.27 30.92
N GLN A 312 4.80 30.38 30.56
CA GLN A 312 6.25 30.52 30.51
C GLN A 312 6.67 31.75 31.33
N GLY A 313 7.16 31.54 32.55
CA GLY A 313 7.44 32.63 33.47
C GLY A 313 6.16 33.43 33.81
N ASP A 314 6.14 34.72 33.45
CA ASP A 314 4.98 35.61 33.63
C ASP A 314 4.06 35.66 32.40
N GLN A 315 4.42 34.97 31.30
CA GLN A 315 3.64 34.90 30.07
C GLN A 315 2.63 33.75 30.13
N THR A 316 1.39 33.99 29.72
CA THR A 316 0.31 32.99 29.74
C THR A 316 -0.47 33.03 28.44
N TRP A 317 -0.64 31.87 27.83
CA TRP A 317 -1.56 31.64 26.73
C TRP A 317 -2.76 30.83 27.23
N ALA A 318 -3.95 31.15 26.74
CA ALA A 318 -5.17 30.42 27.04
C ALA A 318 -5.84 29.96 25.74
N TYR A 319 -6.38 28.74 25.74
CA TYR A 319 -6.95 28.11 24.56
C TYR A 319 -8.36 27.61 24.88
N SER A 320 -9.31 27.84 23.97
CA SER A 320 -10.71 27.45 24.14
C SER A 320 -11.20 26.59 22.99
N TYR A 321 -11.97 25.55 23.31
CA TYR A 321 -12.48 24.56 22.35
C TYR A 321 -14.00 24.48 22.41
N ASN A 322 -14.62 24.16 21.28
CA ASN A 322 -16.06 23.92 21.19
C ASN A 322 -16.43 22.45 21.53
N ASP A 323 -17.72 22.14 21.48
CA ASP A 323 -18.26 20.80 21.76
C ASP A 323 -17.71 19.73 20.80
N SER A 324 -17.46 20.13 19.56
CA SER A 324 -16.81 19.31 18.52
C SER A 324 -15.30 19.17 18.71
N ASN A 325 -14.76 19.60 19.86
CA ASN A 325 -13.35 19.51 20.21
C ASN A 325 -12.39 20.27 19.27
N ARG A 326 -12.87 21.33 18.61
CA ARG A 326 -12.06 22.20 17.74
C ARG A 326 -11.63 23.46 18.47
N LEU A 327 -10.40 23.90 18.26
CA LEU A 327 -9.87 25.15 18.83
C LEU A 327 -10.61 26.35 18.21
N VAL A 328 -11.23 27.18 19.03
CA VAL A 328 -12.04 28.33 18.58
C VAL A 328 -11.50 29.68 19.05
N GLU A 329 -10.68 29.72 20.10
CA GLU A 329 -10.06 30.96 20.58
C GLU A 329 -8.69 30.67 21.21
N VAL A 330 -7.73 31.55 20.94
CA VAL A 330 -6.44 31.63 21.63
C VAL A 330 -6.26 33.06 22.13
N VAL A 331 -5.90 33.20 23.40
CA VAL A 331 -5.42 34.45 23.99
C VAL A 331 -3.93 34.29 24.22
N ASP A 332 -3.11 35.12 23.58
CA ASP A 332 -1.65 35.05 23.71
C ASP A 332 -1.13 35.75 24.98
N SER A 333 0.19 35.71 25.19
CA SER A 333 0.83 36.33 26.35
C SER A 333 0.68 37.85 26.43
N ASP A 334 0.44 38.51 25.30
CA ASP A 334 0.23 39.95 25.22
C ASP A 334 -1.26 40.33 25.30
N SER A 335 -2.12 39.35 25.62
CA SER A 335 -3.59 39.47 25.66
C SER A 335 -4.21 39.77 24.29
N ASN A 336 -3.50 39.49 23.19
CA ASN A 336 -4.12 39.48 21.87
C ASN A 336 -5.03 38.27 21.74
N VAL A 337 -6.14 38.42 21.02
CA VAL A 337 -7.15 37.37 20.88
C VAL A 337 -7.25 36.95 19.41
N THR A 338 -7.04 35.67 19.14
CA THR A 338 -7.30 35.02 17.85
C THR A 338 -8.53 34.14 17.97
N ARG A 339 -9.55 34.34 17.13
CA ARG A 339 -10.72 33.44 17.05
C ARG A 339 -10.78 32.73 15.72
N TYR A 340 -11.24 31.49 15.73
CA TYR A 340 -11.40 30.65 14.55
C TYR A 340 -12.87 30.30 14.33
N GLU A 341 -13.30 30.42 13.07
CA GLU A 341 -14.64 30.01 12.65
C GLU A 341 -14.55 28.90 11.61
N TYR A 342 -15.35 27.85 11.80
CA TYR A 342 -15.40 26.69 10.92
C TYR A 342 -16.73 26.61 10.21
N ASP A 343 -16.74 26.01 9.02
CA ASP A 343 -17.97 25.51 8.42
C ASP A 343 -18.36 24.13 9.00
N ALA A 344 -19.51 23.63 8.54
CA ALA A 344 -19.99 22.31 8.92
C ALA A 344 -19.12 21.14 8.43
N PHE A 345 -18.32 21.35 7.37
CA PHE A 345 -17.35 20.36 6.89
C PHE A 345 -16.09 20.31 7.76
N GLY A 346 -15.88 21.32 8.61
CA GLY A 346 -14.69 21.43 9.45
C GLY A 346 -13.59 22.30 8.86
N ASN A 347 -13.82 22.95 7.72
CA ASN A 347 -12.86 23.87 7.13
C ASN A 347 -12.87 25.19 7.91
N ARG A 348 -11.70 25.79 8.17
CA ARG A 348 -11.60 27.10 8.82
C ARG A 348 -11.94 28.21 7.84
N THR A 349 -13.15 28.75 7.96
CA THR A 349 -13.68 29.82 7.09
C THR A 349 -13.26 31.22 7.48
N ALA A 350 -12.82 31.45 8.72
CA ALA A 350 -12.28 32.75 9.12
C ALA A 350 -11.35 32.67 10.32
N THR A 351 -10.44 33.63 10.37
CA THR A 351 -9.64 33.98 11.55
C THR A 351 -9.96 35.42 11.94
N VAL A 352 -10.13 35.70 13.23
CA VAL A 352 -10.34 37.05 13.76
C VAL A 352 -9.25 37.36 14.79
N TYR A 353 -8.23 38.10 14.37
CA TYR A 353 -7.10 38.51 15.22
C TYR A 353 -7.31 39.94 15.73
N ASN A 354 -7.42 40.13 17.04
CA ASN A 354 -7.67 41.43 17.68
C ASN A 354 -8.84 42.22 17.06
N GLY A 355 -9.88 41.50 16.63
CA GLY A 355 -11.06 42.06 15.98
C GLY A 355 -10.88 42.36 14.49
N GLN A 356 -9.70 42.13 13.90
CA GLN A 356 -9.50 42.14 12.44
C GLN A 356 -9.83 40.77 11.87
N ARG A 357 -10.75 40.72 10.92
CA ARG A 357 -11.21 39.49 10.29
C ARG A 357 -10.48 39.24 8.98
N THR A 358 -10.07 37.99 8.79
CA THR A 358 -9.70 37.41 7.50
C THR A 358 -10.67 36.26 7.20
N GLU A 359 -11.46 36.39 6.15
CA GLU A 359 -12.36 35.33 5.65
C GLU A 359 -11.68 34.55 4.53
N TYR A 360 -11.78 33.22 4.58
CA TYR A 360 -11.21 32.31 3.61
C TYR A 360 -12.29 31.75 2.68
N LEU A 361 -12.04 31.85 1.37
CA LEU A 361 -12.74 31.07 0.36
C LEU A 361 -11.99 29.75 0.18
N ILE A 362 -12.63 28.64 0.47
CA ILE A 362 -12.00 27.31 0.53
C ILE A 362 -12.53 26.46 -0.62
N ASP A 363 -11.66 25.70 -1.29
CA ASP A 363 -12.04 24.60 -2.18
C ASP A 363 -12.41 23.39 -1.30
N PRO A 364 -13.71 23.04 -1.15
CA PRO A 364 -14.09 21.90 -0.31
C PRO A 364 -13.79 20.55 -0.97
N PHE A 365 -13.22 20.54 -2.19
CA PHE A 365 -12.75 19.34 -2.87
C PHE A 365 -11.23 19.22 -2.75
N GLY A 366 -10.72 18.13 -2.19
CA GLY A 366 -9.30 17.95 -1.88
C GLY A 366 -9.02 18.20 -0.40
N TYR A 367 -7.84 18.74 -0.06
CA TYR A 367 -7.45 19.01 1.32
C TYR A 367 -8.21 20.18 1.98
N GLY A 368 -9.05 20.93 1.28
CA GLY A 368 -9.62 22.17 1.82
C GLY A 368 -8.71 23.38 1.56
N ASP A 369 -8.26 23.55 0.31
CA ASP A 369 -7.29 24.58 -0.05
C ASP A 369 -7.90 25.98 -0.04
N VAL A 370 -7.18 26.95 0.53
CA VAL A 370 -7.60 28.36 0.49
C VAL A 370 -7.41 28.89 -0.93
N LEU A 371 -8.50 29.27 -1.59
CA LEU A 371 -8.52 29.88 -2.92
C LEU A 371 -8.37 31.39 -2.88
N ALA A 372 -8.88 32.04 -1.82
CA ALA A 372 -8.81 33.49 -1.64
C ALA A 372 -9.04 33.92 -0.19
N GLU A 373 -8.57 35.10 0.14
CA GLU A 373 -8.73 35.79 1.42
C GLU A 373 -9.43 37.13 1.24
N TYR A 374 -10.28 37.47 2.20
CA TYR A 374 -11.04 38.72 2.22
C TYR A 374 -10.96 39.39 3.58
N ASP A 375 -10.88 40.72 3.60
CA ASP A 375 -10.92 41.52 4.83
C ASP A 375 -12.35 41.62 5.40
N ASP A 376 -12.49 42.24 6.58
CA ASP A 376 -13.78 42.45 7.26
C ASP A 376 -14.79 43.29 6.45
N SER A 377 -14.31 44.06 5.46
CA SER A 377 -15.16 44.83 4.54
C SER A 377 -15.55 44.04 3.28
N GLY A 378 -15.09 42.81 3.14
CA GLY A 378 -15.29 41.96 1.96
C GLY A 378 -14.40 42.36 0.78
N ASN A 379 -13.34 43.15 1.00
CA ASN A 379 -12.34 43.41 -0.04
C ASN A 379 -11.38 42.24 -0.13
N LEU A 380 -10.99 41.89 -1.35
CA LEU A 380 -9.96 40.89 -1.59
C LEU A 380 -8.63 41.31 -0.94
N VAL A 381 -8.01 40.38 -0.21
CA VAL A 381 -6.63 40.49 0.29
C VAL A 381 -5.68 39.80 -0.68
N ALA A 382 -5.93 38.51 -0.95
CA ALA A 382 -5.11 37.69 -1.83
C ALA A 382 -5.92 36.55 -2.46
N ARG A 383 -5.44 36.04 -3.60
CA ARG A 383 -5.90 34.80 -4.24
C ARG A 383 -4.74 33.83 -4.38
N TYR A 384 -5.05 32.55 -4.34
CA TYR A 384 -4.07 31.49 -4.46
C TYR A 384 -4.40 30.57 -5.64
N SER A 385 -3.36 30.13 -6.33
CA SER A 385 -3.47 29.08 -7.35
C SER A 385 -2.81 27.81 -6.84
N HIS A 386 -3.52 26.70 -7.01
CA HIS A 386 -3.11 25.37 -6.56
C HIS A 386 -3.06 24.43 -7.75
N GLY A 387 -1.90 23.82 -8.00
CA GLY A 387 -1.70 22.79 -8.99
C GLY A 387 -1.46 21.44 -8.32
N ILE A 388 -0.22 20.95 -8.34
CA ILE A 388 0.18 19.79 -7.51
C ILE A 388 0.08 20.13 -6.02
N GLY A 389 0.51 21.35 -5.65
CA GLY A 389 0.27 21.99 -4.36
C GLY A 389 0.08 23.50 -4.56
N LEU A 390 0.34 24.30 -3.54
CA LEU A 390 0.33 25.76 -3.64
C LEU A 390 1.39 26.25 -4.64
N VAL A 391 1.02 27.14 -5.57
CA VAL A 391 1.91 27.62 -6.65
C VAL A 391 2.18 29.12 -6.55
N SER A 392 1.14 29.92 -6.36
CA SER A 392 1.27 31.38 -6.42
C SER A 392 0.22 32.08 -5.59
N ARG A 393 0.59 33.28 -5.12
CA ARG A 393 -0.29 34.25 -4.48
C ARG A 393 -0.41 35.50 -5.35
N THR A 394 -1.63 35.97 -5.58
CA THR A 394 -1.92 37.22 -6.29
C THR A 394 -2.67 38.17 -5.36
N ASP A 395 -2.11 39.35 -5.09
CA ASP A 395 -2.71 40.33 -4.20
C ASP A 395 -3.88 41.12 -4.86
N ALA A 396 -4.49 42.03 -4.09
CA ALA A 396 -5.55 42.92 -4.57
C ALA A 396 -5.12 43.86 -5.72
N SER A 397 -3.82 44.18 -5.81
CA SER A 397 -3.23 45.00 -6.87
C SER A 397 -2.94 44.20 -8.15
N SER A 398 -3.19 42.89 -8.13
CA SER A 398 -2.86 41.92 -9.17
C SER A 398 -1.35 41.67 -9.35
N ASP A 399 -0.55 42.03 -8.34
CA ASP A 399 0.85 41.60 -8.27
C ASP A 399 0.90 40.14 -7.83
N THR A 400 1.67 39.32 -8.53
CA THR A 400 1.75 37.88 -8.31
C THR A 400 3.15 37.49 -7.84
N ALA A 401 3.20 36.74 -6.74
CA ALA A 401 4.38 36.07 -6.22
C ALA A 401 4.23 34.55 -6.38
N PHE A 402 5.33 33.87 -6.64
CA PHE A 402 5.39 32.42 -6.83
C PHE A 402 6.19 31.77 -5.71
N TYR A 403 5.71 30.62 -5.22
CA TYR A 403 6.34 29.92 -4.12
C TYR A 403 7.48 29.03 -4.61
N ASP A 404 8.57 29.02 -3.85
CA ASP A 404 9.68 28.08 -3.93
C ASP A 404 9.63 27.20 -2.67
N PHE A 405 9.77 25.87 -2.78
CA PHE A 405 9.66 24.95 -1.64
C PHE A 405 10.93 24.11 -1.44
N ASP A 406 11.07 23.50 -0.27
CA ASP A 406 11.96 22.37 -0.04
C ASP A 406 11.25 21.03 -0.29
N GLY A 407 11.98 19.92 -0.15
CA GLY A 407 11.44 18.58 -0.37
C GLY A 407 10.34 18.15 0.60
N THR A 408 10.12 18.83 1.74
CA THR A 408 8.96 18.57 2.61
C THR A 408 7.72 19.37 2.19
N GLY A 409 7.88 20.31 1.25
CA GLY A 409 6.86 21.29 0.90
C GLY A 409 6.83 22.47 1.86
N SER A 410 7.87 22.67 2.67
CA SER A 410 8.03 23.89 3.46
C SER A 410 8.53 25.02 2.57
N THR A 411 7.97 26.22 2.73
CA THR A 411 8.27 27.35 1.85
C THR A 411 9.72 27.79 2.00
N ALA A 412 10.54 27.62 0.97
CA ALA A 412 11.91 28.13 0.97
C ALA A 412 11.97 29.63 0.63
N GLY A 413 10.97 30.15 -0.09
CA GLY A 413 10.85 31.57 -0.39
C GLY A 413 9.70 31.89 -1.34
N LEU A 414 9.53 33.18 -1.61
CA LEU A 414 8.58 33.69 -2.62
C LEU A 414 9.31 34.56 -3.62
N THR A 415 9.04 34.40 -4.90
CA THR A 415 9.65 35.19 -5.98
C THR A 415 8.63 36.13 -6.64
N GLY A 416 9.01 37.39 -6.84
CA GLY A 416 8.17 38.37 -7.52
C GLY A 416 8.18 38.23 -9.05
N THR A 417 7.53 39.16 -9.74
CA THR A 417 7.43 39.18 -11.21
C THR A 417 8.78 39.19 -11.95
N ALA A 418 9.85 39.70 -11.31
CA ALA A 418 11.21 39.71 -11.87
C ALA A 418 12.05 38.48 -11.51
N GLY A 419 11.47 37.49 -10.81
CA GLY A 419 12.17 36.31 -10.30
C GLY A 419 13.08 36.55 -9.09
N THR A 420 13.10 37.75 -8.53
CA THR A 420 13.85 38.06 -7.30
C THR A 420 13.07 37.62 -6.06
N ASN A 421 13.76 37.04 -5.08
CA ASN A 421 13.16 36.69 -3.78
C ASN A 421 12.55 37.95 -3.12
N LEU A 422 11.31 37.82 -2.71
CA LEU A 422 10.59 38.73 -1.81
C LEU A 422 10.71 38.22 -0.38
N ASN A 423 10.53 36.91 -0.21
CA ASN A 423 10.66 36.24 1.08
C ASN A 423 11.66 35.07 0.99
N SER A 424 12.24 34.68 2.13
CA SER A 424 13.14 33.53 2.24
C SER A 424 13.10 32.96 3.65
N TYR A 425 12.98 31.64 3.77
CA TYR A 425 12.79 30.95 5.05
C TYR A 425 13.72 29.74 5.17
N SER A 426 13.94 29.31 6.40
CA SER A 426 14.66 28.08 6.75
C SER A 426 14.14 27.59 8.09
N TYR A 427 13.93 26.28 8.22
CA TYR A 427 13.27 25.68 9.37
C TYR A 427 14.20 24.72 10.12
N ARG A 428 13.95 24.54 11.42
CA ARG A 428 14.38 23.36 12.16
C ARG A 428 13.50 22.16 11.78
N PRO A 429 13.88 20.92 12.17
CA PRO A 429 13.21 19.73 11.66
C PRO A 429 11.73 19.66 12.01
N PHE A 430 11.31 20.25 13.14
CA PHE A 430 9.93 20.24 13.61
C PHE A 430 9.17 21.53 13.25
N GLY A 431 9.70 22.33 12.33
CA GLY A 431 9.02 23.50 11.77
C GLY A 431 9.32 24.82 12.48
N GLU A 432 10.13 24.84 13.54
CA GLU A 432 10.51 26.11 14.16
C GLU A 432 11.35 26.96 13.19
N ASP A 433 11.03 28.24 13.05
CA ASP A 433 11.81 29.12 12.17
C ASP A 433 13.24 29.25 12.65
N PHE A 434 14.14 28.89 11.74
CA PHE A 434 15.56 29.04 11.95
C PHE A 434 16.06 30.37 11.41
N TYR A 435 15.44 30.84 10.33
CA TYR A 435 15.71 32.11 9.68
C TYR A 435 14.52 32.51 8.80
N GLU A 436 14.23 33.80 8.77
CA GLU A 436 13.07 34.37 8.09
C GLU A 436 13.42 35.78 7.58
N ILE A 437 13.13 36.05 6.31
CA ILE A 437 13.06 37.40 5.73
C ILE A 437 11.75 37.51 4.97
N GLU A 438 10.95 38.50 5.34
CA GLU A 438 9.69 38.80 4.65
C GLU A 438 9.63 40.24 4.13
N THR A 439 9.29 40.38 2.84
CA THR A 439 8.93 41.66 2.23
C THR A 439 7.42 41.77 2.01
N ILE A 440 6.73 40.64 1.88
CA ILE A 440 5.28 40.54 1.73
C ILE A 440 4.74 39.53 2.75
N ASP A 441 3.54 39.77 3.26
CA ASP A 441 2.89 38.84 4.20
C ASP A 441 2.65 37.48 3.54
N ASN A 442 2.99 36.41 4.25
CA ASN A 442 2.73 35.02 3.91
C ASN A 442 2.37 34.24 5.17
N SER A 443 1.41 33.32 5.09
CA SER A 443 1.10 32.39 6.18
C SER A 443 1.44 30.95 5.82
N PHE A 444 1.63 30.64 4.53
CA PHE A 444 1.97 29.30 4.07
C PHE A 444 3.48 29.09 4.22
N GLU A 445 3.91 28.70 5.41
CA GLU A 445 5.31 28.56 5.78
C GLU A 445 5.74 27.09 5.88
N PHE A 446 5.82 26.54 7.09
CA PHE A 446 6.14 25.15 7.34
C PHE A 446 5.10 24.23 6.68
N VAL A 447 5.52 23.34 5.79
CA VAL A 447 4.63 22.46 5.00
C VAL A 447 3.58 23.25 4.18
N GLY A 448 3.84 24.53 3.90
CA GLY A 448 2.92 25.46 3.25
C GLY A 448 2.47 25.06 1.84
N GLN A 449 3.27 24.28 1.12
CA GLN A 449 2.88 23.71 -0.18
C GLN A 449 1.58 22.90 -0.10
N TRP A 450 1.35 22.28 1.05
CA TRP A 450 0.20 21.41 1.34
C TRP A 450 -0.89 22.14 2.14
N GLY A 451 -0.87 23.46 2.13
CA GLY A 451 -1.93 24.32 2.67
C GLY A 451 -1.93 24.48 4.20
N VAL A 452 -0.83 24.13 4.87
CA VAL A 452 -0.62 24.46 6.28
C VAL A 452 -0.36 25.96 6.39
N THR A 453 -1.02 26.61 7.35
CA THR A 453 -0.81 28.05 7.61
C THR A 453 -0.35 28.29 9.04
N GLU A 454 0.66 29.13 9.21
CA GLU A 454 1.05 29.67 10.51
C GLU A 454 0.03 30.73 10.97
N GLU A 455 -0.28 30.72 12.26
CA GLU A 455 -1.13 31.71 12.91
C GLU A 455 -0.32 32.73 13.69
N ALA A 456 -0.86 33.94 13.83
CA ALA A 456 -0.23 35.03 14.60
C ALA A 456 0.07 34.71 16.08
N ASN A 457 -0.39 33.57 16.60
CA ASN A 457 -0.11 33.07 17.95
C ASN A 457 0.97 31.97 18.00
N GLY A 458 1.63 31.69 16.87
CA GLY A 458 2.72 30.72 16.72
C GLY A 458 2.27 29.26 16.58
N LEU A 459 0.98 29.00 16.31
CA LEU A 459 0.50 27.66 15.99
C LEU A 459 0.36 27.47 14.49
N ASP A 460 0.64 26.26 14.02
CA ASP A 460 0.36 25.85 12.64
C ASP A 460 -1.02 25.20 12.55
N PHE A 461 -1.84 25.70 11.63
CA PHE A 461 -3.14 25.11 11.31
C PHE A 461 -2.99 23.95 10.33
N MET A 462 -3.07 22.73 10.85
CA MET A 462 -3.03 21.47 10.10
C MET A 462 -4.46 20.94 9.87
N ARG A 463 -5.44 21.83 9.70
CA ARG A 463 -6.87 21.51 9.46
C ARG A 463 -7.59 20.87 10.64
N ALA A 464 -7.50 19.56 10.83
CA ALA A 464 -8.23 18.90 11.91
C ALA A 464 -7.68 19.27 13.30
N ARG A 465 -6.41 19.67 13.37
CA ARG A 465 -5.71 20.05 14.59
C ARG A 465 -4.79 21.24 14.37
N PHE A 466 -4.36 21.83 15.48
CA PHE A 466 -3.26 22.79 15.50
C PHE A 466 -1.99 22.12 16.04
N TYR A 467 -0.86 22.51 15.48
CA TYR A 467 0.46 22.01 15.79
C TYR A 467 1.31 23.13 16.42
N ASP A 468 2.06 22.80 17.47
CA ASP A 468 3.01 23.71 18.13
C ASP A 468 4.43 23.25 17.78
N SER A 469 5.07 23.96 16.85
CA SER A 469 6.41 23.67 16.35
C SER A 469 7.48 23.70 17.44
N ASP A 470 7.35 24.57 18.46
CA ASP A 470 8.28 24.63 19.61
C ASP A 470 8.40 23.28 20.32
N THR A 471 7.26 22.58 20.43
CA THR A 471 7.18 21.30 21.13
C THR A 471 7.28 20.10 20.20
N GLY A 472 7.08 20.32 18.90
CA GLY A 472 7.04 19.29 17.88
C GLY A 472 5.79 18.40 17.96
N ARG A 473 4.64 18.94 18.42
CA ARG A 473 3.43 18.15 18.73
C ARG A 473 2.13 18.89 18.46
N PHE A 474 1.05 18.13 18.33
CA PHE A 474 -0.31 18.68 18.28
C PHE A 474 -0.77 19.18 19.65
N VAL A 475 -1.58 20.24 19.67
CA VAL A 475 -2.14 20.83 20.90
C VAL A 475 -3.39 20.09 21.40
N ALA A 476 -3.93 19.18 20.61
CA ALA A 476 -5.09 18.36 20.93
C ALA A 476 -4.86 16.90 20.50
N SER A 477 -5.54 15.98 21.17
CA SER A 477 -5.50 14.54 20.84
C SER A 477 -6.00 14.29 19.42
N ASP A 478 -5.40 13.31 18.75
CA ASP A 478 -5.80 12.83 17.44
C ASP A 478 -7.29 12.48 17.40
N PRO A 479 -8.05 13.06 16.46
CA PRO A 479 -9.49 12.89 16.43
C PRO A 479 -9.97 11.56 15.86
N ILE A 480 -9.09 10.75 15.27
CA ILE A 480 -9.43 9.41 14.80
C ILE A 480 -8.75 8.32 15.65
N GLY A 481 -7.97 8.72 16.67
CA GLY A 481 -7.35 7.83 17.65
C GLY A 481 -6.44 6.80 16.99
N LEU A 482 -6.61 5.52 17.34
CA LEU A 482 -5.80 4.43 16.77
C LEU A 482 -5.93 4.26 15.25
N GLN A 483 -6.97 4.80 14.60
CA GLN A 483 -7.06 4.77 13.14
C GLN A 483 -5.94 5.62 12.50
N GLY A 484 -5.42 6.61 13.23
CA GLY A 484 -4.23 7.36 12.87
C GLY A 484 -2.93 6.54 13.00
N ARG A 485 -2.97 5.24 13.28
CA ARG A 485 -1.80 4.34 13.33
C ARG A 485 -0.69 4.74 14.31
N ASP A 486 -0.97 5.64 15.24
CA ASP A 486 -0.07 6.02 16.32
C ASP A 486 -0.78 5.79 17.67
N THR A 487 -0.06 5.24 18.63
CA THR A 487 -0.55 5.08 20.01
C THR A 487 -0.33 6.35 20.84
N ASN A 488 0.50 7.28 20.36
CA ASN A 488 0.68 8.59 20.95
C ASN A 488 -0.08 9.65 20.14
N PHE A 489 -1.30 9.96 20.59
CA PHE A 489 -2.23 10.81 19.84
C PHE A 489 -1.85 12.30 19.73
N TYR A 490 -0.69 12.73 20.23
CA TYR A 490 -0.20 14.10 20.04
C TYR A 490 1.11 14.15 19.25
N ARG A 491 1.72 13.00 18.96
CA ARG A 491 3.01 12.92 18.28
C ARG A 491 2.84 13.35 16.81
N TYR A 492 3.76 14.17 16.33
CA TYR A 492 3.80 14.56 14.92
C TYR A 492 4.61 13.54 14.13
N VAL A 493 3.99 12.92 13.13
CA VAL A 493 4.61 12.05 12.11
C VAL A 493 5.66 11.07 12.63
N ASN A 494 5.35 10.37 13.74
CA ASN A 494 6.26 9.42 14.39
C ASN A 494 7.63 9.98 14.81
N ASN A 495 7.73 11.29 15.05
CA ASN A 495 9.00 11.99 15.29
C ASN A 495 10.01 11.90 14.12
N ASP A 496 9.54 11.68 12.89
CA ASP A 496 10.36 11.73 11.67
C ASP A 496 9.82 12.80 10.68
N PRO A 497 9.93 14.09 11.03
CA PRO A 497 9.39 15.19 10.21
C PRO A 497 10.19 15.45 8.93
N LEU A 498 11.32 14.76 8.73
CA LEU A 498 12.15 14.91 7.54
C LEU A 498 11.72 13.98 6.41
N SER A 499 11.06 12.87 6.76
CA SER A 499 10.56 11.87 5.81
C SER A 499 9.06 12.03 5.57
N TYR A 500 8.32 12.62 6.51
CA TYR A 500 6.86 12.60 6.54
C TYR A 500 6.23 13.93 6.95
N ILE A 501 5.01 14.16 6.48
CA ILE A 501 4.17 15.33 6.79
C ILE A 501 2.73 14.90 7.16
N ASP A 502 2.02 15.74 7.92
CA ASP A 502 0.60 15.55 8.28
C ASP A 502 -0.21 16.86 8.10
N PRO A 503 -0.48 17.28 6.85
CA PRO A 503 -1.24 18.51 6.57
C PRO A 503 -2.74 18.41 6.92
N GLU A 504 -3.27 17.21 7.12
CA GLU A 504 -4.67 16.98 7.52
C GLU A 504 -4.87 16.98 9.04
N GLY A 505 -3.80 16.75 9.80
CA GLY A 505 -3.85 16.65 11.25
C GLY A 505 -4.62 15.44 11.74
N THR A 506 -4.73 14.35 10.97
CA THR A 506 -5.43 13.11 11.35
C THR A 506 -4.67 11.81 11.02
N ILE A 507 -3.45 11.91 10.45
CA ILE A 507 -2.53 10.82 10.06
C ILE A 507 -2.95 9.91 8.88
N VAL A 508 -2.06 9.78 7.87
CA VAL A 508 -1.27 8.56 7.47
C VAL A 508 -0.03 9.06 6.71
N VAL A 509 1.10 9.24 7.42
CA VAL A 509 2.49 9.24 6.92
C VAL A 509 2.64 9.47 5.40
N LEU A 510 2.60 10.73 4.94
CA LEU A 510 2.91 11.05 3.55
C LEU A 510 4.43 11.01 3.37
N THR A 511 4.97 9.96 2.75
CA THR A 511 6.38 9.97 2.33
C THR A 511 6.60 11.14 1.38
N VAL A 512 7.58 11.98 1.68
CA VAL A 512 8.05 13.10 0.84
C VAL A 512 8.17 12.72 -0.65
N GLY A 513 8.59 11.48 -0.96
CA GLY A 513 8.71 10.98 -2.34
C GLY A 513 7.40 10.55 -3.03
N ALA A 514 6.38 10.09 -2.28
CA ALA A 514 5.13 9.62 -2.88
C ALA A 514 4.33 10.76 -3.52
N VAL A 515 4.39 11.96 -2.94
CA VAL A 515 3.63 13.13 -3.39
C VAL A 515 4.09 13.62 -4.77
N LEU A 516 5.41 13.62 -5.02
CA LEU A 516 6.01 13.95 -6.33
C LEU A 516 5.82 12.85 -7.39
N SER A 517 5.52 11.62 -6.98
CA SER A 517 5.20 10.49 -7.88
C SER A 517 3.70 10.31 -8.15
N ALA A 518 2.83 10.67 -7.20
CA ALA A 518 1.37 10.54 -7.31
C ALA A 518 0.73 11.70 -8.09
N ALA A 519 1.38 12.86 -8.11
CA ALA A 519 0.92 14.04 -8.85
C ALA A 519 0.81 13.84 -10.37
N GLY A 520 1.43 12.78 -10.90
CA GLY A 520 1.20 12.33 -12.26
C GLY A 520 -0.21 11.74 -12.48
N GLY A 521 -0.82 11.02 -11.55
CA GLY A 521 -2.05 10.26 -11.84
C GLY A 521 -3.36 11.02 -11.59
N ALA A 522 -3.36 12.03 -10.74
CA ALA A 522 -4.60 12.62 -10.23
C ALA A 522 -4.40 14.08 -9.82
N ALA A 523 -4.61 15.02 -10.74
CA ALA A 523 -4.99 16.39 -10.38
C ALA A 523 -6.51 16.49 -10.06
N ALA A 524 -7.05 15.44 -9.44
CA ALA A 524 -8.41 15.35 -8.98
C ALA A 524 -8.37 14.88 -7.51
N GLY A 525 -8.12 15.82 -6.60
CA GLY A 525 -8.21 15.60 -5.16
C GLY A 525 -7.12 14.68 -4.63
N PHE A 526 -6.22 15.22 -3.81
CA PHE A 526 -5.56 14.41 -2.80
C PHE A 526 -6.64 13.96 -1.81
N GLY A 527 -7.33 12.86 -2.13
CA GLY A 527 -7.92 11.94 -1.18
C GLY A 527 -6.96 10.79 -1.03
N SER A 528 -6.48 10.57 0.18
CA SER A 528 -5.59 9.52 0.62
C SER A 528 -5.94 8.14 0.03
N ASN A 529 -5.16 7.69 -0.96
CA ASN A 529 -5.08 6.27 -1.35
C ASN A 529 -4.10 5.55 -0.41
N TYR A 530 -4.50 5.34 0.84
CA TYR A 530 -3.94 4.31 1.73
C TYR A 530 -5.04 3.69 2.62
N ALA A 531 -6.17 3.37 2.00
CA ALA A 531 -7.14 2.42 2.52
C ALA A 531 -6.89 1.05 1.87
N SER A 532 -5.86 0.32 2.32
CA SER A 532 -5.76 -1.12 2.06
C SER A 532 -6.24 -1.87 3.31
N GLN A 533 -7.51 -2.30 3.26
CA GLN A 533 -8.10 -3.57 3.70
C GLN A 533 -9.64 -3.42 3.62
N ASN A 534 -10.23 -4.05 2.58
CA ASN A 534 -11.65 -4.24 2.23
C ASN A 534 -12.40 -3.18 1.37
N PRO A 535 -13.28 -3.65 0.45
CA PRO A 535 -13.40 -3.15 -0.94
C PRO A 535 -14.65 -2.32 -1.18
N VAL A 536 -14.63 -1.32 -2.09
CA VAL A 536 -15.79 -0.92 -2.92
C VAL A 536 -15.31 -0.13 -4.17
N VAL A 537 -15.47 -0.78 -5.33
CA VAL A 537 -16.07 -0.27 -6.59
C VAL A 537 -15.79 1.18 -7.02
N GLY A 538 -15.04 1.31 -8.12
CA GLY A 538 -15.04 2.49 -9.00
C GLY A 538 -15.41 2.10 -10.43
N SER A 539 -16.71 2.01 -10.73
CA SER A 539 -17.23 2.05 -12.09
C SER A 539 -18.09 3.29 -12.25
N MET A 540 -17.75 4.18 -13.18
CA MET A 540 -18.74 5.09 -13.75
C MET A 540 -18.66 4.98 -15.28
N ALA A 541 -19.53 4.14 -15.86
CA ALA A 541 -19.93 4.25 -17.25
C ALA A 541 -21.43 4.57 -17.29
N THR A 542 -21.72 5.83 -17.65
CA THR A 542 -22.91 6.33 -18.35
C THR A 542 -24.30 5.83 -17.93
N GLY A 543 -25.07 6.72 -17.29
CA GLY A 543 -26.54 6.68 -17.35
C GLY A 543 -27.24 7.11 -16.08
N ALA A 544 -27.37 8.42 -15.86
CA ALA A 544 -28.40 9.05 -15.01
C ALA A 544 -28.83 8.27 -13.76
N GLY A 545 -28.00 8.28 -12.71
CA GLY A 545 -28.39 7.73 -11.41
C GLY A 545 -27.26 7.74 -10.38
N VAL A 546 -27.36 8.68 -9.44
CA VAL A 546 -26.69 8.66 -8.12
C VAL A 546 -25.16 8.73 -8.12
N PHE A 547 -24.64 9.96 -8.15
CA PHE A 547 -23.33 10.27 -7.57
C PHE A 547 -23.42 10.02 -6.06
N LEU A 548 -22.85 8.92 -5.60
CA LEU A 548 -22.57 8.63 -4.21
C LEU A 548 -21.06 8.85 -3.96
N PHE A 549 -20.56 10.04 -4.29
CA PHE A 549 -19.68 10.67 -3.31
C PHE A 549 -20.61 11.10 -2.19
N GLY A 550 -20.84 10.21 -1.24
CA GLY A 550 -21.21 10.66 0.07
C GLY A 550 -20.07 11.55 0.54
N ALA A 551 -20.23 12.85 0.37
CA ALA A 551 -19.65 13.89 1.21
C ALA A 551 -20.21 13.68 2.64
N GLY A 552 -19.87 12.53 3.22
CA GLY A 552 -20.58 11.90 4.33
C GLY A 552 -19.71 11.04 5.24
N THR A 553 -18.38 11.00 5.04
CA THR A 553 -17.42 10.61 6.09
C THR A 553 -16.60 11.78 6.63
N PHE A 554 -17.04 13.02 6.35
CA PHE A 554 -16.74 14.21 7.15
C PHE A 554 -18.00 15.10 7.19
N LEU A 555 -19.11 14.53 7.70
CA LEU A 555 -20.14 15.34 8.33
C LEU A 555 -19.68 15.53 9.77
N GLY A 556 -19.57 16.79 10.20
CA GLY A 556 -18.88 17.23 11.41
C GLY A 556 -19.42 16.71 12.74
N ALA A 557 -19.37 15.41 12.98
CA ALA A 557 -19.32 14.92 14.35
C ALA A 557 -17.99 15.33 15.01
N PRO A 558 -17.92 15.40 16.35
CA PRO A 558 -16.66 15.52 17.04
C PRO A 558 -15.74 14.35 16.64
N PRO A 559 -14.42 14.52 16.85
CA PRO A 559 -13.31 13.56 16.89
C PRO A 559 -13.51 12.15 17.47
N ALA A 560 -14.58 11.47 17.12
CA ALA A 560 -15.10 10.37 17.89
C ALA A 560 -15.73 9.32 16.96
N PHE A 561 -15.14 9.12 15.77
CA PHE A 561 -15.49 8.02 14.87
C PHE A 561 -14.44 6.90 14.89
N GLY A 562 -14.16 6.42 16.10
CA GLY A 562 -13.80 5.01 16.28
C GLY A 562 -15.08 4.17 16.20
N ILE A 563 -15.20 3.35 15.16
CA ILE A 563 -15.95 2.07 15.09
C ILE A 563 -17.40 2.07 15.62
N ALA A 564 -18.41 2.23 14.77
CA ALA A 564 -19.62 1.37 14.76
C ALA A 564 -20.69 1.84 13.76
N GLY A 565 -20.93 1.03 12.74
CA GLY A 565 -22.05 1.24 11.83
C GLY A 565 -21.97 0.46 10.52
N PHE A 566 -21.65 -0.84 10.54
CA PHE A 566 -22.05 -1.75 9.44
C PHE A 566 -22.25 -3.20 9.91
N TRP A 567 -22.87 -3.42 11.08
CA TRP A 567 -23.47 -4.72 11.44
C TRP A 567 -24.63 -4.53 12.41
N ALA A 568 -25.86 -4.34 11.90
CA ALA A 568 -27.12 -4.75 12.55
C ALA A 568 -28.31 -4.41 11.64
N GLY A 569 -29.14 -5.34 11.16
CA GLY A 569 -29.16 -6.76 11.44
C GLY A 569 -30.35 -7.48 10.81
N SER A 570 -30.36 -8.80 10.96
CA SER A 570 -31.59 -9.52 11.30
C SER A 570 -31.22 -10.74 12.15
N THR A 571 -31.92 -10.90 13.26
CA THR A 571 -31.70 -11.89 14.33
C THR A 571 -32.51 -13.16 14.09
N ILE A 572 -31.94 -14.36 14.31
CA ILE A 572 -32.65 -15.50 14.96
C ILE A 572 -31.70 -16.26 15.88
N ALA A 573 -32.23 -16.59 17.05
CA ALA A 573 -31.57 -17.08 18.26
C ALA A 573 -31.07 -18.55 18.24
N ASN A 574 -30.12 -18.80 19.13
CA ASN A 574 -29.55 -20.08 19.53
C ASN A 574 -30.59 -21.13 19.97
N SER A 575 -30.43 -22.38 19.52
CA SER A 575 -30.94 -23.60 20.19
C SER A 575 -30.13 -24.81 19.73
N ALA A 576 -29.30 -25.34 20.64
CA ALA A 576 -28.46 -26.52 20.41
C ALA A 576 -29.26 -27.78 20.04
N LYS A 577 -28.73 -28.57 19.10
CA LYS A 577 -28.78 -30.04 19.16
C LYS A 577 -27.68 -30.66 18.32
N ALA A 578 -26.80 -31.39 19.01
CA ALA A 578 -25.81 -32.27 18.43
C ALA A 578 -26.43 -33.20 17.36
N ALA A 579 -25.88 -33.14 16.16
CA ALA A 579 -26.02 -34.19 15.15
C ALA A 579 -24.60 -34.46 14.62
N THR A 580 -24.08 -35.62 14.99
CA THR A 580 -22.82 -36.19 14.51
C THR A 580 -22.73 -36.14 12.98
N PRO A 581 -21.70 -35.54 12.38
CA PRO A 581 -21.39 -35.71 10.96
C PRO A 581 -20.82 -37.11 10.73
N PRO A 582 -21.08 -37.70 9.55
CA PRO A 582 -20.80 -39.10 9.25
C PRO A 582 -19.29 -39.35 9.06
N PRO A 583 -18.83 -40.61 9.20
CA PRO A 583 -17.44 -40.96 8.96
C PRO A 583 -17.11 -40.74 7.48
N TYR A 584 -16.06 -39.98 7.17
CA TYR A 584 -15.45 -39.96 5.84
C TYR A 584 -14.78 -41.31 5.60
N ALA A 585 -15.60 -42.27 5.20
CA ALA A 585 -15.16 -43.44 4.50
C ALA A 585 -15.34 -43.16 2.99
N ASN A 586 -14.27 -43.41 2.23
CA ASN A 586 -14.22 -43.58 0.76
C ASN A 586 -14.46 -42.34 -0.12
N ASP A 587 -13.38 -41.58 -0.36
CA ASP A 587 -13.22 -40.67 -1.50
C ASP A 587 -12.98 -41.44 -2.80
N ALA A 588 -14.05 -41.99 -3.35
CA ALA A 588 -14.08 -42.67 -4.65
C ALA A 588 -15.10 -42.03 -5.62
N SER A 589 -15.55 -40.80 -5.37
CA SER A 589 -16.67 -40.20 -6.15
C SER A 589 -16.39 -38.89 -6.86
N ASN A 590 -15.17 -38.35 -6.81
CA ASN A 590 -14.78 -37.27 -7.72
C ASN A 590 -14.28 -37.94 -9.01
N GLY A 591 -15.20 -38.12 -9.96
CA GLY A 591 -15.05 -38.87 -11.21
C GLY A 591 -14.00 -38.35 -12.21
N PHE A 592 -12.93 -37.72 -11.76
CA PHE A 592 -11.72 -37.40 -12.52
C PHE A 592 -10.49 -38.21 -12.09
N ASP A 593 -10.50 -38.85 -10.91
CA ASP A 593 -9.33 -39.59 -10.37
C ASP A 593 -9.52 -41.12 -10.34
N ALA A 594 -10.66 -41.62 -10.84
CA ALA A 594 -10.94 -43.06 -10.95
C ALA A 594 -10.52 -43.60 -12.34
N GLY A 595 -9.21 -43.58 -12.65
CA GLY A 595 -8.71 -44.37 -13.79
C GLY A 595 -7.45 -43.88 -14.52
N VAL A 596 -6.85 -42.77 -14.11
CA VAL A 596 -5.63 -42.26 -14.74
C VAL A 596 -4.62 -41.96 -13.65
N GLY A 597 -3.57 -42.78 -13.58
CA GLY A 597 -2.51 -42.66 -12.57
C GLY A 597 -1.73 -41.36 -12.71
N HIS A 598 -2.29 -40.28 -12.18
CA HIS A 598 -1.59 -39.03 -11.94
C HIS A 598 -0.74 -39.24 -10.67
N ALA A 599 0.56 -38.96 -10.76
CA ALA A 599 1.38 -38.83 -9.58
C ALA A 599 0.85 -37.61 -8.80
N ARG A 600 0.22 -37.86 -7.65
CA ARG A 600 -0.08 -36.80 -6.67
C ARG A 600 1.25 -36.17 -6.24
N PRO A 601 1.26 -34.88 -5.84
CA PRO A 601 2.42 -34.32 -5.13
C PRO A 601 2.77 -35.28 -3.98
N PRO A 602 4.04 -35.64 -3.83
CA PRO A 602 4.41 -36.63 -2.85
C PRO A 602 4.20 -36.08 -1.44
N ARG A 603 3.64 -36.93 -0.57
CA ARG A 603 3.17 -36.61 0.77
C ARG A 603 4.34 -36.54 1.74
N VAL A 604 4.69 -35.35 2.22
CA VAL A 604 5.82 -35.19 3.13
C VAL A 604 5.40 -34.40 4.35
N ASP A 605 5.73 -34.97 5.51
CA ASP A 605 5.09 -34.64 6.77
C ASP A 605 6.16 -34.34 7.83
N PRO A 606 6.85 -33.19 7.78
CA PRO A 606 7.84 -32.83 8.79
C PRO A 606 7.26 -32.83 10.20
N LEU A 607 8.12 -33.12 11.17
CA LEU A 607 7.82 -32.98 12.58
C LEU A 607 8.25 -31.58 13.06
N ILE A 608 7.33 -30.85 13.67
CA ILE A 608 7.49 -29.45 14.10
C ILE A 608 7.25 -29.36 15.60
N LEU A 609 8.14 -28.69 16.33
CA LEU A 609 8.11 -28.48 17.78
C LEU A 609 7.67 -27.05 18.07
N ASP A 610 6.68 -26.91 18.96
CA ASP A 610 6.27 -25.66 19.61
C ASP A 610 7.32 -25.30 20.67
N LEU A 611 8.23 -24.38 20.36
CA LEU A 611 9.39 -24.11 21.22
C LEU A 611 9.12 -23.09 22.32
N ASP A 612 8.19 -22.16 22.12
CA ASP A 612 7.90 -21.10 23.10
C ASP A 612 6.64 -21.35 23.94
N GLY A 613 5.84 -22.36 23.56
CA GLY A 613 4.68 -22.86 24.28
C GLY A 613 3.39 -22.09 24.00
N ASP A 614 3.31 -21.29 22.94
CA ASP A 614 2.10 -20.54 22.57
C ASP A 614 1.25 -21.18 21.46
N GLY A 615 1.80 -22.17 20.76
CA GLY A 615 1.12 -22.95 19.73
C GLY A 615 2.09 -23.44 18.66
N ILE A 616 1.54 -23.97 17.55
CA ILE A 616 2.33 -24.17 16.34
C ILE A 616 1.94 -23.06 15.35
N GLU A 617 2.91 -22.25 14.94
CA GLU A 617 2.71 -21.21 13.94
C GLU A 617 3.27 -21.64 12.58
N LEU A 618 2.39 -21.74 11.59
CA LEU A 618 2.79 -21.97 10.21
C LEU A 618 2.50 -20.75 9.33
N THR A 619 3.32 -20.56 8.30
CA THR A 619 3.17 -19.57 7.26
C THR A 619 2.41 -20.18 6.08
N ALA A 620 1.41 -19.45 5.56
CA ALA A 620 0.65 -19.89 4.40
C ALA A 620 1.51 -19.86 3.13
N LEU A 621 1.27 -20.80 2.21
CA LEU A 621 1.98 -20.87 0.93
C LEU A 621 1.91 -19.55 0.14
N GLU A 622 0.79 -18.83 0.22
CA GLU A 622 0.55 -17.54 -0.44
C GLU A 622 1.54 -16.46 0.03
N THR A 623 1.85 -16.44 1.33
CA THR A 623 2.70 -15.44 1.99
C THR A 623 4.13 -15.91 2.24
N SER A 624 4.41 -17.21 2.14
CA SER A 624 5.71 -17.81 2.44
C SER A 624 6.81 -17.35 1.48
N THR A 625 7.96 -16.91 1.97
CA THR A 625 9.13 -16.63 1.10
C THR A 625 10.04 -17.84 0.94
N THR A 626 9.73 -18.95 1.61
CA THR A 626 10.59 -20.11 1.76
C THR A 626 10.45 -21.09 0.59
N TYR A 627 11.58 -21.65 0.16
CA TYR A 627 11.64 -22.71 -0.85
C TYR A 627 12.34 -23.93 -0.26
N PHE A 628 11.80 -25.12 -0.41
CA PHE A 628 12.41 -26.34 0.12
C PHE A 628 12.15 -27.50 -0.83
N ASP A 629 13.15 -28.36 -1.03
CA ASP A 629 13.05 -29.56 -1.88
C ASP A 629 12.38 -30.66 -1.07
N ILE A 630 11.05 -30.56 -1.01
CA ILE A 630 10.23 -31.41 -0.16
C ILE A 630 10.03 -32.79 -0.77
N ASP A 631 10.19 -32.94 -2.09
CA ASP A 631 9.98 -34.21 -2.78
C ASP A 631 11.25 -34.95 -3.21
N GLY A 632 12.42 -34.32 -3.02
CA GLY A 632 13.73 -34.90 -3.27
C GLY A 632 14.02 -35.07 -4.76
N ASP A 633 13.46 -34.22 -5.61
CA ASP A 633 13.68 -34.28 -7.06
C ASP A 633 14.80 -33.35 -7.56
N GLY A 634 15.40 -32.58 -6.64
CA GLY A 634 16.47 -31.63 -6.92
C GLY A 634 15.98 -30.22 -7.24
N PHE A 635 14.68 -29.98 -7.16
CA PHE A 635 14.08 -28.65 -7.22
C PHE A 635 13.57 -28.25 -5.83
N ARG A 636 13.73 -26.98 -5.48
CA ARG A 636 13.16 -26.42 -4.25
C ARG A 636 11.87 -25.69 -4.62
N GLU A 637 10.75 -26.14 -4.09
CA GLU A 637 9.43 -25.57 -4.34
C GLU A 637 9.08 -24.54 -3.26
N ARG A 638 8.35 -23.49 -3.63
CA ARG A 638 7.78 -22.58 -2.64
C ARG A 638 6.88 -23.37 -1.71
N THR A 639 7.13 -23.29 -0.41
CA THR A 639 6.50 -24.17 0.57
C THR A 639 5.97 -23.33 1.73
N GLY A 640 4.74 -23.58 2.17
CA GLY A 640 4.26 -23.09 3.46
C GLY A 640 5.18 -23.60 4.55
N TRP A 641 5.51 -22.79 5.55
CA TRP A 641 6.68 -23.05 6.38
C TRP A 641 6.41 -22.89 7.86
N VAL A 642 7.32 -23.38 8.71
CA VAL A 642 7.30 -23.12 10.15
C VAL A 642 7.72 -21.66 10.41
N GLN A 643 7.14 -20.98 11.42
CA GLN A 643 7.63 -19.66 11.84
C GLN A 643 8.92 -19.76 12.66
N SER A 644 9.62 -18.63 12.86
CA SER A 644 10.99 -18.60 13.39
C SER A 644 11.10 -18.86 14.91
N ASP A 645 9.99 -18.70 15.62
CA ASP A 645 9.81 -19.05 17.04
C ASP A 645 9.85 -20.56 17.25
N ASP A 646 9.26 -21.32 16.32
CA ASP A 646 9.20 -22.79 16.31
C ASP A 646 10.40 -23.44 15.61
N GLY A 647 10.42 -24.79 15.55
CA GLY A 647 11.48 -25.51 14.87
C GLY A 647 11.13 -26.90 14.32
N LEU A 648 11.83 -27.31 13.28
CA LEU A 648 11.73 -28.62 12.64
C LEU A 648 12.64 -29.63 13.36
N LEU A 649 12.13 -30.84 13.65
CA LEU A 649 12.98 -31.94 14.10
C LEU A 649 13.74 -32.52 12.90
N VAL A 650 15.06 -32.58 13.00
CA VAL A 650 15.93 -32.98 11.90
C VAL A 650 17.02 -33.95 12.34
N LEU A 651 17.59 -34.65 11.37
CA LEU A 651 18.76 -35.50 11.54
C LEU A 651 19.66 -35.33 10.32
N ASP A 652 20.84 -34.73 10.49
CA ASP A 652 21.88 -34.67 9.46
C ASP A 652 22.38 -36.11 9.17
N ARG A 653 21.83 -36.71 8.12
CA ARG A 653 22.07 -38.13 7.78
C ARG A 653 23.32 -38.28 6.92
N ASN A 654 23.69 -37.24 6.17
CA ASN A 654 24.80 -37.28 5.22
C ASN A 654 26.13 -36.80 5.85
N GLY A 655 26.07 -36.11 6.99
CA GLY A 655 27.18 -35.62 7.80
C GLY A 655 27.87 -34.38 7.25
N ASP A 656 27.19 -33.58 6.42
CA ASP A 656 27.74 -32.36 5.81
C ASP A 656 27.54 -31.10 6.68
N GLY A 657 26.76 -31.21 7.75
CA GLY A 657 26.48 -30.15 8.71
C GLY A 657 25.39 -29.17 8.29
N PHE A 658 24.64 -29.48 7.23
CA PHE A 658 23.51 -28.69 6.74
C PHE A 658 22.27 -29.58 6.60
N ILE A 659 21.10 -28.96 6.57
CA ILE A 659 19.80 -29.54 6.25
C ILE A 659 19.31 -28.78 5.02
N ASN A 660 19.40 -29.42 3.87
CA ASN A 660 19.20 -28.76 2.56
C ASN A 660 18.15 -29.44 1.67
N ASP A 661 17.70 -30.64 2.02
CA ASP A 661 16.64 -31.36 1.32
C ASP A 661 15.88 -32.31 2.25
N ILE A 662 14.81 -32.93 1.72
CA ILE A 662 13.94 -33.79 2.51
C ILE A 662 14.63 -35.02 3.11
N SER A 663 15.79 -35.44 2.60
CA SER A 663 16.46 -36.65 3.08
C SER A 663 16.94 -36.56 4.53
N GLU A 664 16.83 -35.39 5.16
CA GLU A 664 17.31 -35.07 6.51
C GLU A 664 16.20 -34.61 7.47
N LEU A 665 14.96 -34.45 6.98
CA LEU A 665 13.78 -34.30 7.84
C LEU A 665 13.22 -35.68 8.24
N PHE A 666 12.26 -35.67 9.15
CA PHE A 666 11.44 -36.84 9.46
C PHE A 666 10.20 -36.84 8.59
N GLY A 667 9.96 -37.95 7.88
CA GLY A 667 8.82 -38.12 6.99
C GLY A 667 9.23 -38.07 5.52
N ASN A 668 8.55 -38.87 4.69
CA ASN A 668 8.81 -38.96 3.27
C ASN A 668 7.52 -39.36 2.52
N PRO A 669 7.52 -39.35 1.16
CA PRO A 669 6.35 -39.62 0.32
C PRO A 669 5.56 -40.90 0.64
N THR A 670 6.21 -41.85 1.32
CA THR A 670 5.69 -43.19 1.63
C THR A 670 5.63 -43.51 3.12
N THR A 671 6.25 -42.70 3.99
CA THR A 671 6.42 -42.99 5.41
C THR A 671 6.18 -41.74 6.25
N SER A 672 5.33 -41.85 7.27
CA SER A 672 5.06 -40.75 8.23
C SER A 672 6.29 -40.42 9.07
N GLY A 673 6.47 -39.14 9.42
CA GLY A 673 7.57 -38.69 10.27
C GLY A 673 7.57 -39.36 11.64
N PHE A 674 6.39 -39.59 12.22
CA PHE A 674 6.28 -40.33 13.49
C PHE A 674 6.68 -41.81 13.37
N VAL A 675 6.46 -42.44 12.21
CA VAL A 675 6.92 -43.82 11.99
C VAL A 675 8.44 -43.88 11.93
N GLU A 676 9.08 -42.88 11.30
CA GLU A 676 10.54 -42.75 11.28
C GLU A 676 11.09 -42.42 12.67
N LEU A 677 10.40 -41.59 13.44
CA LEU A 677 10.77 -41.30 14.83
C LEU A 677 10.65 -42.55 15.72
N GLN A 678 9.59 -43.34 15.60
CA GLN A 678 9.45 -44.62 16.33
C GLN A 678 10.52 -45.64 15.94
N ALA A 679 11.05 -45.57 14.72
CA ALA A 679 12.09 -46.49 14.28
C ALA A 679 13.45 -46.25 14.95
N ILE A 680 13.63 -45.10 15.60
CA ILE A 680 14.85 -44.75 16.35
C ILE A 680 14.70 -44.87 17.89
N ASP A 681 13.55 -45.36 18.36
CA ASP A 681 13.30 -45.81 19.75
C ASP A 681 13.90 -47.22 19.94
N ASP A 682 15.12 -47.30 20.49
CA ASP A 682 15.90 -48.54 20.60
C ASP A 682 15.33 -49.49 21.67
N ASP A 683 14.75 -48.93 22.75
CA ASP A 683 14.22 -49.70 23.87
C ASP A 683 12.70 -49.95 23.79
N THR A 684 12.03 -49.34 22.80
CA THR A 684 10.61 -49.45 22.46
C THR A 684 9.66 -48.99 23.58
N ASN A 685 10.10 -48.02 24.38
CA ASN A 685 9.33 -47.49 25.50
C ASN A 685 8.32 -46.40 25.11
N GLY A 686 8.36 -45.94 23.85
CA GLY A 686 7.49 -44.90 23.30
C GLY A 686 8.02 -43.47 23.43
N PHE A 687 9.24 -43.31 23.95
CA PHE A 687 9.94 -42.03 24.07
C PHE A 687 11.31 -42.14 23.40
N ILE A 688 11.74 -41.04 22.77
CA ILE A 688 13.12 -40.85 22.32
C ILE A 688 13.85 -40.06 23.40
N ASP A 689 14.79 -40.70 24.08
CA ASP A 689 15.55 -40.12 25.19
C ASP A 689 17.02 -40.59 25.22
N ALA A 690 17.77 -40.21 26.26
CA ALA A 690 19.21 -40.51 26.36
C ALA A 690 19.55 -42.02 26.39
N ALA A 691 18.56 -42.92 26.53
CA ALA A 691 18.73 -44.37 26.37
C ALA A 691 18.86 -44.78 24.90
N ASP A 692 18.43 -43.96 23.95
CA ASP A 692 18.44 -44.23 22.51
C ASP A 692 19.71 -43.73 21.82
N ALA A 693 20.29 -44.56 20.95
CA ALA A 693 21.60 -44.29 20.33
C ALA A 693 21.60 -43.08 19.39
N ASN A 694 20.43 -42.65 18.89
CA ASN A 694 20.29 -41.51 18.00
C ASN A 694 19.80 -40.23 18.69
N PHE A 695 19.43 -40.27 19.97
CA PHE A 695 18.93 -39.09 20.68
C PHE A 695 19.92 -37.92 20.65
N SER A 696 21.21 -38.19 20.88
CA SER A 696 22.25 -37.16 20.85
C SER A 696 22.61 -36.65 19.44
N LYS A 697 21.99 -37.18 18.39
CA LYS A 697 22.20 -36.76 16.99
C LYS A 697 21.03 -35.96 16.45
N LEU A 698 19.88 -35.98 17.14
CA LEU A 698 18.74 -35.17 16.78
C LEU A 698 19.07 -33.69 17.01
N GLN A 699 18.60 -32.87 16.09
CA GLN A 699 18.69 -31.43 16.17
C GLN A 699 17.32 -30.82 15.89
N VAL A 700 17.16 -29.56 16.30
CA VAL A 700 16.02 -28.72 15.94
C VAL A 700 16.54 -27.61 15.05
N TRP A 701 15.97 -27.52 13.85
CA TRP A 701 16.25 -26.44 12.92
C TRP A 701 15.22 -25.33 13.09
N ARG A 702 15.69 -24.16 13.54
CA ARG A 702 14.92 -22.92 13.58
C ARG A 702 15.36 -22.04 12.42
N ASP A 703 14.55 -22.02 11.36
CA ASP A 703 14.80 -21.20 10.18
C ASP A 703 14.49 -19.72 10.51
N LEU A 704 15.50 -18.97 10.94
CA LEU A 704 15.34 -17.63 11.50
C LEU A 704 15.18 -16.58 10.40
N ASP A 705 15.77 -16.81 9.23
CA ASP A 705 15.66 -15.91 8.08
C ASP A 705 14.62 -16.36 7.03
N GLN A 706 14.00 -17.52 7.26
CA GLN A 706 12.93 -18.11 6.44
C GLN A 706 13.37 -18.42 5.01
N ASP A 707 14.65 -18.70 4.78
CA ASP A 707 15.19 -18.99 3.45
C ASP A 707 15.12 -20.48 3.06
N GLY A 708 14.76 -21.35 4.01
CA GLY A 708 14.62 -22.80 3.84
C GLY A 708 15.96 -23.52 3.67
N ARG A 709 17.07 -22.96 4.15
CA ARG A 709 18.40 -23.58 4.21
C ARG A 709 18.92 -23.43 5.62
N SER A 710 19.32 -24.53 6.26
CA SER A 710 19.89 -24.40 7.59
C SER A 710 21.23 -23.67 7.55
N ASP A 711 21.40 -22.70 8.44
CA ASP A 711 22.71 -22.12 8.75
C ASP A 711 23.29 -22.64 10.07
N VAL A 712 24.60 -22.43 10.28
CA VAL A 712 25.32 -22.87 11.48
C VAL A 712 24.71 -22.32 12.79
N ASN A 713 24.01 -21.19 12.73
CA ASN A 713 23.39 -20.55 13.90
C ASN A 713 21.91 -20.94 14.08
N GLU A 714 21.38 -21.83 13.25
CA GLU A 714 19.96 -22.21 13.21
C GLU A 714 19.71 -23.66 13.64
N LEU A 715 20.77 -24.47 13.72
CA LEU A 715 20.72 -25.85 14.15
C LEU A 715 21.08 -25.95 15.64
N TYR A 716 20.10 -26.34 16.45
CA TYR A 716 20.27 -26.51 17.88
C TYR A 716 20.24 -27.98 18.25
N THR A 717 21.11 -28.40 19.17
CA THR A 717 21.01 -29.72 19.79
C THR A 717 19.82 -29.75 20.77
N LEU A 718 19.25 -30.94 21.00
CA LEU A 718 18.19 -31.11 22.00
C LEU A 718 18.64 -30.64 23.40
N GLU A 719 19.92 -30.85 23.76
CA GLU A 719 20.48 -30.41 25.04
C GLU A 719 20.51 -28.88 25.17
N GLU A 720 20.84 -28.14 24.10
CA GLU A 720 20.85 -26.67 24.09
C GLU A 720 19.47 -26.06 24.27
N LEU A 721 18.43 -26.72 23.74
CA LEU A 721 17.03 -26.35 23.94
C LEU A 721 16.45 -26.91 25.25
N GLY A 722 17.22 -27.68 26.00
CA GLY A 722 16.77 -28.29 27.25
C GLY A 722 15.73 -29.39 27.05
N ILE A 723 15.60 -29.98 25.87
CA ILE A 723 14.67 -31.06 25.56
C ILE A 723 15.23 -32.37 26.15
N ALA A 724 14.51 -32.96 27.09
CA ALA A 724 14.94 -34.16 27.82
C ALA A 724 14.44 -35.47 27.18
N ARG A 725 13.24 -35.46 26.61
CA ARG A 725 12.67 -36.59 25.86
C ARG A 725 11.55 -36.16 24.91
N ILE A 726 11.35 -36.90 23.83
CA ILE A 726 10.29 -36.66 22.84
C ILE A 726 9.36 -37.87 22.83
N SER A 727 8.05 -37.67 22.88
CA SER A 727 7.09 -38.78 22.72
C SER A 727 7.05 -39.21 21.25
N ALA A 728 7.28 -40.50 21.00
CA ALA A 728 7.16 -41.09 19.67
C ALA A 728 5.73 -41.58 19.36
N VAL A 729 4.77 -41.36 20.28
CA VAL A 729 3.40 -41.86 20.17
C VAL A 729 2.45 -40.72 19.78
N PRO A 730 2.02 -40.63 18.51
CA PRO A 730 1.13 -39.57 18.07
C PRO A 730 -0.35 -39.89 18.28
N THR A 731 -1.15 -38.84 18.36
CA THR A 731 -2.60 -38.86 18.20
C THR A 731 -2.95 -38.27 16.84
N SER A 732 -3.69 -39.00 16.02
CA SER A 732 -4.13 -38.49 14.71
C SER A 732 -5.09 -37.30 14.88
N THR A 733 -4.90 -36.28 14.06
CA THR A 733 -5.74 -35.09 14.02
C THR A 733 -5.97 -34.66 12.56
N ASN A 734 -6.74 -33.59 12.36
CA ASN A 734 -6.95 -32.98 11.06
C ASN A 734 -7.27 -31.50 11.26
N VAL A 735 -6.23 -30.72 11.58
CA VAL A 735 -6.33 -29.28 11.84
C VAL A 735 -5.68 -28.54 10.68
N ILE A 736 -6.34 -27.50 10.18
CA ILE A 736 -5.74 -26.61 9.17
C ILE A 736 -5.15 -25.40 9.89
N ASN A 737 -3.86 -25.13 9.68
CA ASN A 737 -3.14 -23.98 10.21
C ASN A 737 -2.48 -23.24 9.04
N ALA A 738 -2.92 -22.01 8.79
CA ALA A 738 -2.46 -21.17 7.67
C ALA A 738 -2.49 -21.87 6.29
N GLY A 739 -3.46 -22.75 6.04
CA GLY A 739 -3.54 -23.50 4.78
C GLY A 739 -2.62 -24.72 4.69
N ASN A 740 -1.83 -25.02 5.72
CA ASN A 740 -1.13 -26.29 5.92
C ASN A 740 -2.01 -27.22 6.78
N GLN A 741 -1.77 -28.53 6.74
CA GLN A 741 -2.61 -29.51 7.43
C GLN A 741 -1.82 -30.28 8.50
N ILE A 742 -2.16 -30.07 9.77
CA ILE A 742 -1.64 -30.86 10.88
C ILE A 742 -2.43 -32.17 10.96
N VAL A 743 -1.71 -33.30 10.91
CA VAL A 743 -2.30 -34.66 10.81
C VAL A 743 -2.01 -35.56 12.00
N GLY A 744 -1.05 -35.19 12.84
CA GLY A 744 -0.79 -35.87 14.09
C GLY A 744 -0.19 -34.91 15.11
N THR A 745 -0.50 -35.11 16.38
CA THR A 745 0.08 -34.35 17.48
C THR A 745 0.63 -35.29 18.56
N THR A 746 1.67 -34.85 19.24
CA THR A 746 2.27 -35.49 20.41
C THR A 746 2.92 -34.41 21.28
N SER A 747 3.81 -34.77 22.20
CA SER A 747 4.53 -33.81 23.03
C SER A 747 6.00 -34.14 23.18
N PHE A 748 6.78 -33.15 23.61
CA PHE A 748 8.12 -33.34 24.16
C PHE A 748 8.21 -32.73 25.55
N GLU A 749 9.15 -33.23 26.36
CA GLU A 749 9.35 -32.78 27.74
C GLU A 749 10.71 -32.11 27.88
N LEU A 750 10.72 -30.92 28.46
CA LEU A 750 11.90 -30.16 28.84
C LEU A 750 12.54 -30.72 30.13
N ALA A 751 13.81 -30.42 30.38
CA ALA A 751 14.55 -30.91 31.55
C ALA A 751 13.98 -30.47 32.91
N ASP A 752 13.11 -29.45 32.92
CA ASP A 752 12.38 -29.00 34.12
C ASP A 752 11.04 -29.74 34.33
N GLY A 753 10.65 -30.62 33.40
CA GLY A 753 9.41 -31.40 33.41
C GLY A 753 8.23 -30.74 32.70
N THR A 754 8.42 -29.60 32.03
CA THR A 754 7.39 -28.95 31.21
C THR A 754 7.14 -29.76 29.93
N GLU A 755 5.87 -30.00 29.59
CA GLU A 755 5.49 -30.61 28.31
C GLU A 755 5.03 -29.54 27.31
N GLN A 756 5.52 -29.62 26.06
CA GLN A 756 5.16 -28.75 24.93
C GLN A 756 4.69 -29.57 23.73
N GLU A 757 4.00 -28.93 22.77
CA GLU A 757 3.38 -29.61 21.63
C GLU A 757 4.42 -29.95 20.54
N MET A 758 4.24 -31.11 19.89
CA MET A 758 4.94 -31.43 18.65
C MET A 758 3.93 -32.00 17.65
N VAL A 759 4.03 -31.60 16.39
CA VAL A 759 3.06 -31.97 15.36
C VAL A 759 3.72 -32.55 14.13
N GLU A 760 2.95 -33.35 13.39
CA GLU A 760 3.25 -33.74 12.01
C GLU A 760 2.39 -32.89 11.08
N ALA A 761 3.02 -32.08 10.24
CA ALA A 761 2.35 -31.12 9.38
C ALA A 761 2.57 -31.43 7.90
N TRP A 762 1.49 -31.51 7.13
CA TRP A 762 1.51 -31.50 5.67
C TRP A 762 1.61 -30.05 5.21
N LEU A 763 2.80 -29.66 4.81
CA LEU A 763 3.07 -28.32 4.30
C LEU A 763 2.51 -28.18 2.87
N SER A 764 1.89 -27.04 2.60
CA SER A 764 1.35 -26.69 1.29
C SER A 764 2.48 -26.25 0.35
N VAL A 765 2.50 -26.72 -0.89
CA VAL A 765 3.64 -26.56 -1.81
C VAL A 765 3.17 -26.07 -3.19
N SER A 766 3.92 -25.16 -3.80
CA SER A 766 3.72 -24.72 -5.18
C SER A 766 4.71 -25.40 -6.13
N GLN A 767 4.26 -26.45 -6.80
CA GLN A 767 5.08 -27.20 -7.77
C GLN A 767 5.46 -26.38 -9.01
N LEU A 768 4.72 -25.31 -9.31
CA LEU A 768 5.06 -24.42 -10.42
C LEU A 768 6.22 -23.50 -10.04
N ASN A 769 6.19 -22.96 -8.83
CA ASN A 769 7.15 -21.99 -8.34
C ASN A 769 8.33 -22.71 -7.68
N SER A 770 9.25 -23.19 -8.50
CA SER A 770 10.41 -23.97 -8.07
C SER A 770 11.73 -23.33 -8.51
N TYR A 771 12.83 -23.81 -7.92
CA TYR A 771 14.20 -23.50 -8.35
C TYR A 771 15.06 -24.75 -8.37
N TYR A 772 15.82 -24.92 -9.44
CA TYR A 772 16.83 -25.98 -9.50
C TYR A 772 17.93 -25.73 -8.45
N ASP A 773 18.11 -26.66 -7.52
CA ASP A 773 19.17 -26.54 -6.52
C ASP A 773 20.43 -27.29 -6.92
N HIS A 774 21.43 -26.54 -7.39
CA HIS A 774 22.76 -27.06 -7.73
C HIS A 774 23.55 -27.62 -6.54
N ARG A 775 23.07 -27.43 -5.30
CA ARG A 775 23.65 -27.99 -4.07
C ARG A 775 22.87 -29.17 -3.50
N SER A 776 21.70 -29.49 -4.07
CA SER A 776 20.93 -30.66 -3.67
C SER A 776 21.74 -31.93 -3.89
N THR A 777 21.64 -32.87 -2.95
CA THR A 777 22.30 -34.18 -3.07
C THR A 777 21.75 -35.02 -4.24
N PHE A 778 20.58 -34.65 -4.75
CA PHE A 778 19.93 -35.26 -5.90
C PHE A 778 20.45 -34.75 -7.25
N ASN A 779 21.32 -33.73 -7.23
CA ASN A 779 21.78 -33.03 -8.42
C ASN A 779 23.30 -33.13 -8.67
N GLU A 780 23.66 -33.33 -9.94
CA GLU A 780 25.07 -33.26 -10.35
C GLU A 780 25.57 -31.80 -10.34
N PRO A 781 26.79 -31.53 -9.82
CA PRO A 781 27.37 -30.19 -9.80
C PRO A 781 27.47 -29.55 -11.19
N VAL A 782 27.15 -28.26 -11.28
CA VAL A 782 27.11 -27.51 -12.54
C VAL A 782 28.28 -26.53 -12.60
N ILE A 783 29.01 -26.53 -13.72
CA ILE A 783 30.12 -25.61 -13.97
C ILE A 783 29.72 -24.63 -15.07
N PHE A 784 29.72 -23.34 -14.74
CA PHE A 784 29.47 -22.28 -15.72
C PHE A 784 30.77 -21.81 -16.37
N THR A 785 30.77 -21.71 -17.70
CA THR A 785 31.85 -21.03 -18.43
C THR A 785 31.54 -19.54 -18.53
N GLU A 786 32.57 -18.71 -18.73
CA GLU A 786 32.41 -17.27 -18.99
C GLU A 786 31.51 -17.01 -20.22
N GLU A 787 31.50 -17.94 -21.18
CA GLU A 787 30.58 -17.89 -22.31
C GLU A 787 29.12 -18.01 -21.88
N ILE A 788 28.77 -19.03 -21.08
CA ILE A 788 27.40 -19.29 -20.64
C ILE A 788 26.85 -18.12 -19.82
N LEU A 789 27.70 -17.50 -18.99
CA LEU A 789 27.31 -16.33 -18.18
C LEU A 789 27.01 -15.08 -19.01
N ASN A 790 27.54 -14.98 -20.23
CA ASN A 790 27.33 -13.86 -21.14
C ASN A 790 26.20 -14.10 -22.16
N LEU A 791 25.56 -15.27 -22.14
CA LEU A 791 24.41 -15.61 -22.98
C LEU A 791 23.08 -15.32 -22.24
N PRO A 792 21.98 -15.03 -22.98
CA PRO A 792 20.69 -14.73 -22.37
C PRO A 792 20.18 -15.90 -21.53
N ASN A 793 19.44 -15.59 -20.47
CA ASN A 793 18.91 -16.58 -19.54
C ASN A 793 17.38 -16.50 -19.41
N LEU A 794 16.78 -17.59 -18.95
CA LEU A 794 15.39 -17.66 -18.52
C LEU A 794 15.34 -18.41 -17.18
N ARG A 795 14.47 -17.95 -16.29
CA ARG A 795 14.11 -18.63 -15.05
C ARG A 795 13.35 -19.90 -15.41
N GLY A 796 13.76 -20.99 -14.78
CA GLY A 796 13.06 -22.27 -14.82
C GLY A 796 11.86 -22.29 -13.86
N TYR A 797 10.83 -23.04 -14.25
CA TYR A 797 9.62 -23.30 -13.45
C TYR A 797 9.31 -24.80 -13.53
N GLY A 798 8.65 -25.31 -12.50
CA GLY A 798 8.39 -26.74 -12.38
C GLY A 798 9.68 -27.54 -12.47
N ASN A 799 9.77 -28.41 -13.47
CA ASN A 799 10.93 -29.30 -13.65
C ASN A 799 11.95 -28.75 -14.66
N LEU A 800 11.80 -27.48 -15.08
CA LEU A 800 12.76 -26.82 -15.93
C LEU A 800 13.83 -26.16 -15.07
N PRO A 801 15.13 -26.49 -15.22
CA PRO A 801 16.18 -25.70 -14.62
C PRO A 801 16.34 -24.37 -15.38
N ASN A 802 16.95 -23.35 -14.76
CA ASN A 802 17.28 -22.11 -15.47
C ASN A 802 18.03 -22.41 -16.78
N LEU A 803 17.79 -21.62 -17.83
CA LEU A 803 18.35 -21.90 -19.16
C LEU A 803 19.89 -21.99 -19.16
N GLN A 804 20.57 -21.17 -18.37
CA GLN A 804 22.03 -21.25 -18.18
C GLN A 804 22.48 -22.58 -17.57
N VAL A 805 21.73 -23.13 -16.60
CA VAL A 805 22.01 -24.46 -16.02
C VAL A 805 21.84 -25.53 -17.09
N ALA A 806 20.79 -25.44 -17.90
CA ALA A 806 20.55 -26.38 -19.00
C ALA A 806 21.65 -26.31 -20.07
N MET A 807 22.10 -25.11 -20.46
CA MET A 807 23.20 -24.92 -21.42
C MET A 807 24.53 -25.50 -20.93
N ALA A 808 24.81 -25.42 -19.63
CA ALA A 808 26.01 -26.02 -19.05
C ALA A 808 26.01 -27.55 -19.16
N LYS A 809 24.82 -28.17 -19.20
CA LYS A 809 24.64 -29.62 -19.30
C LYS A 809 24.46 -30.10 -20.75
N ASP A 810 23.98 -29.23 -21.65
CA ASP A 810 23.69 -29.57 -23.04
C ASP A 810 24.39 -28.63 -24.05
N GLY A 811 25.45 -29.14 -24.67
CA GLY A 811 26.20 -28.42 -25.70
C GLY A 811 25.42 -28.13 -26.99
N GLN A 812 24.36 -28.88 -27.29
CA GLN A 812 23.47 -28.58 -28.41
C GLN A 812 22.58 -27.37 -28.09
N LEU A 813 22.05 -27.30 -26.87
CA LEU A 813 21.29 -26.14 -26.39
C LEU A 813 22.16 -24.88 -26.36
N LEU A 814 23.39 -24.97 -25.87
CA LEU A 814 24.37 -23.87 -25.93
C LEU A 814 24.59 -23.38 -27.38
N THR A 815 24.70 -24.30 -28.34
CA THR A 815 24.87 -23.95 -29.76
C THR A 815 23.64 -23.23 -30.32
N LEU A 816 22.43 -23.66 -29.94
CA LEU A 816 21.18 -23.02 -30.34
C LEU A 816 21.07 -21.59 -29.80
N VAL A 817 21.35 -21.38 -28.51
CA VAL A 817 21.30 -20.04 -27.89
C VAL A 817 22.36 -19.11 -28.48
N ARG A 818 23.58 -19.59 -28.73
CA ARG A 818 24.62 -18.82 -29.42
C ARG A 818 24.19 -18.38 -30.81
N THR A 819 23.62 -19.31 -31.59
CA THR A 819 23.14 -19.04 -32.95
C THR A 819 22.03 -17.99 -32.93
N PHE A 820 21.11 -18.09 -31.97
CA PHE A 820 20.06 -17.09 -31.75
C PHE A 820 20.64 -15.70 -31.46
N THR A 821 21.62 -15.60 -30.56
CA THR A 821 22.29 -14.33 -30.25
C THR A 821 22.92 -13.70 -31.50
N GLU A 822 23.65 -14.49 -32.29
CA GLU A 822 24.24 -14.04 -33.55
C GLU A 822 23.19 -13.58 -34.59
N GLN A 823 22.05 -14.28 -34.68
CA GLN A 823 20.97 -13.96 -35.61
C GLN A 823 20.29 -12.63 -35.26
N ILE A 824 20.07 -12.34 -33.98
CA ILE A 824 19.51 -11.06 -33.53
C ILE A 824 20.50 -9.93 -33.79
N SER A 825 21.79 -10.10 -33.47
CA SER A 825 22.81 -9.09 -33.77
C SER A 825 22.98 -8.81 -35.27
N GLN A 826 22.57 -9.73 -36.15
CA GLN A 826 22.64 -9.59 -37.61
C GLN A 826 21.29 -9.24 -38.26
N ASN A 827 20.24 -8.96 -37.47
CA ASN A 827 18.89 -8.64 -37.94
C ASN A 827 18.31 -9.69 -38.90
N SER A 828 18.47 -10.98 -38.57
CA SER A 828 17.99 -12.09 -39.39
C SER A 828 16.56 -12.50 -39.02
N ALA A 829 15.65 -12.56 -40.01
CA ALA A 829 14.25 -12.97 -39.86
C ALA A 829 14.03 -14.46 -39.47
N SER A 830 15.11 -15.20 -39.17
CA SER A 830 15.08 -16.62 -38.78
C SER A 830 15.18 -16.85 -37.26
N ALA A 831 15.23 -15.79 -36.46
CA ALA A 831 15.45 -15.88 -35.01
C ALA A 831 14.31 -16.61 -34.26
N ILE A 832 13.05 -16.49 -34.70
CA ILE A 832 11.91 -17.20 -34.06
C ILE A 832 12.03 -18.73 -34.21
N GLU A 833 12.47 -19.22 -35.37
CA GLU A 833 12.63 -20.67 -35.60
C GLU A 833 13.69 -21.27 -34.66
N SER A 834 14.71 -20.47 -34.31
CA SER A 834 15.71 -20.82 -33.30
C SER A 834 15.15 -20.83 -31.88
N ILE A 835 14.27 -19.89 -31.50
CA ILE A 835 13.68 -19.85 -30.15
C ILE A 835 12.82 -21.08 -29.86
N GLN A 836 11.96 -21.48 -30.81
CA GLN A 836 11.16 -22.69 -30.61
C GLN A 836 12.02 -23.94 -30.41
N SER A 837 13.13 -24.03 -31.17
CA SER A 837 14.11 -25.11 -31.00
C SER A 837 14.81 -25.05 -29.64
N ILE A 838 15.11 -23.84 -29.13
CA ILE A 838 15.65 -23.62 -27.78
C ILE A 838 14.66 -24.11 -26.72
N LEU A 839 13.39 -23.69 -26.78
CA LEU A 839 12.37 -24.06 -25.79
C LEU A 839 12.14 -25.57 -25.74
N PHE A 840 12.01 -26.23 -26.90
CA PHE A 840 11.83 -27.68 -26.94
C PHE A 840 13.06 -28.45 -26.50
N ARG A 841 14.26 -28.00 -26.85
CA ARG A 841 15.50 -28.65 -26.39
C ARG A 841 15.72 -28.43 -24.89
N TRP A 842 15.39 -27.25 -24.38
CA TRP A 842 15.46 -26.91 -22.96
C TRP A 842 14.55 -27.80 -22.11
N ALA A 843 13.34 -28.09 -22.59
CA ALA A 843 12.43 -29.05 -21.96
C ALA A 843 12.72 -30.53 -22.30
N GLY A 844 13.70 -30.82 -23.16
CA GLY A 844 14.03 -32.19 -23.56
C GLY A 844 12.98 -32.89 -24.43
N VAL A 845 12.14 -32.13 -25.14
CA VAL A 845 11.01 -32.64 -25.95
C VAL A 845 11.24 -32.51 -27.47
N ASP A 846 12.39 -32.00 -27.88
CA ASP A 846 12.79 -31.82 -29.30
C ASP A 846 12.85 -33.14 -30.09
N GLY A 847 13.05 -34.27 -29.41
CA GLY A 847 13.04 -35.61 -30.01
C GLY A 847 11.67 -36.30 -30.08
N ILE A 848 10.61 -35.70 -29.52
CA ILE A 848 9.27 -36.29 -29.51
C ILE A 848 8.57 -36.06 -30.86
N ASP A 849 7.95 -37.10 -31.41
CA ASP A 849 7.10 -36.95 -32.61
C ASP A 849 5.87 -36.08 -32.27
N PRO A 850 5.67 -34.91 -32.93
CA PRO A 850 4.56 -34.00 -32.67
C PRO A 850 3.18 -34.66 -32.69
N ALA A 851 2.99 -35.73 -33.47
CA ALA A 851 1.71 -36.42 -33.62
C ALA A 851 1.49 -37.58 -32.62
N SER A 852 2.48 -37.88 -31.77
CA SER A 852 2.47 -39.07 -30.89
C SER A 852 1.41 -39.05 -29.79
N ARG A 853 0.83 -37.88 -29.49
CA ARG A 853 -0.24 -37.68 -28.50
C ARG A 853 -1.62 -37.45 -29.12
N GLY A 854 -1.80 -37.78 -30.40
CA GLY A 854 -3.06 -37.64 -31.14
C GLY A 854 -3.07 -36.45 -32.09
N SER A 855 -4.14 -36.31 -32.88
CA SER A 855 -4.20 -35.32 -33.97
C SER A 855 -4.59 -33.90 -33.54
N ASN A 856 -5.00 -33.73 -32.28
CA ASN A 856 -5.56 -32.47 -31.79
C ASN A 856 -4.59 -31.68 -30.93
N VAL A 857 -3.42 -32.24 -30.59
CA VAL A 857 -2.40 -31.57 -29.77
C VAL A 857 -1.02 -31.88 -30.35
N ASN A 858 -0.11 -30.91 -30.29
CA ASN A 858 1.30 -31.15 -30.55
C ASN A 858 1.95 -31.73 -29.30
N ALA A 859 2.50 -32.95 -29.40
CA ALA A 859 3.12 -33.65 -28.29
C ALA A 859 4.35 -32.93 -27.71
N GLN A 860 5.06 -32.13 -28.51
CA GLN A 860 6.21 -31.36 -28.04
C GLN A 860 5.78 -30.15 -27.21
N GLU A 861 4.72 -29.46 -27.64
CA GLU A 861 4.15 -28.31 -26.92
C GLU A 861 3.53 -28.75 -25.60
N LEU A 862 2.77 -29.85 -25.62
CA LEU A 862 2.24 -30.45 -24.41
C LEU A 862 3.36 -30.90 -23.47
N GLY A 863 4.38 -31.58 -23.98
CA GLY A 863 5.53 -32.01 -23.18
C GLY A 863 6.29 -30.83 -22.56
N PHE A 864 6.41 -29.70 -23.27
CA PHE A 864 6.97 -28.48 -22.69
C PHE A 864 6.14 -27.97 -21.51
N LEU A 865 4.81 -27.87 -21.68
CA LEU A 865 3.91 -27.44 -20.60
C LEU A 865 3.99 -28.41 -19.40
N GLU A 866 4.06 -29.71 -19.65
CA GLU A 866 4.20 -30.73 -18.59
C GLU A 866 5.46 -30.52 -17.74
N GLN A 867 6.59 -30.17 -18.37
CA GLN A 867 7.82 -29.82 -17.64
C GLN A 867 7.68 -28.49 -16.91
N PHE A 868 7.11 -27.46 -17.56
CA PHE A 868 6.96 -26.12 -17.00
C PHE A 868 6.08 -26.08 -15.75
N VAL A 869 5.00 -26.87 -15.70
CA VAL A 869 4.08 -26.93 -14.55
C VAL A 869 4.33 -28.10 -13.60
N SER A 870 5.40 -28.89 -13.82
CA SER A 870 5.71 -30.12 -13.08
C SER A 870 4.53 -31.11 -13.01
N ARG A 871 3.82 -31.29 -14.13
CA ARG A 871 2.65 -32.21 -14.21
C ARG A 871 2.65 -32.99 -15.50
N SER A 872 2.74 -34.31 -15.40
CA SER A 872 2.67 -35.20 -16.56
C SER A 872 1.23 -35.66 -16.84
N PHE A 873 0.82 -35.62 -18.11
CA PHE A 873 -0.43 -36.21 -18.55
C PHE A 873 -0.25 -37.69 -18.96
N PRO A 874 -1.20 -38.57 -18.59
CA PRO A 874 -1.23 -39.96 -19.03
C PRO A 874 -1.07 -40.13 -20.54
N GLN A 875 -0.22 -41.09 -20.93
CA GLN A 875 0.14 -41.31 -22.33
C GLN A 875 -1.01 -41.68 -23.28
N ASN A 876 -2.13 -42.16 -22.73
CA ASN A 876 -3.28 -42.68 -23.47
C ASN A 876 -4.50 -41.74 -23.47
N LEU A 877 -4.32 -40.47 -23.10
CA LEU A 877 -5.40 -39.50 -23.05
C LEU A 877 -5.94 -39.19 -24.45
N THR A 878 -7.27 -39.27 -24.61
CA THR A 878 -7.94 -38.82 -25.84
C THR A 878 -8.26 -37.33 -25.70
N ILE A 879 -7.41 -36.49 -26.28
CA ILE A 879 -7.60 -35.02 -26.27
C ILE A 879 -8.58 -34.65 -27.39
N ASN A 880 -9.72 -34.09 -27.01
CA ASN A 880 -10.70 -33.58 -27.97
C ASN A 880 -10.19 -32.27 -28.63
N SER A 881 -10.85 -31.83 -29.70
CA SER A 881 -10.40 -30.66 -30.46
C SER A 881 -10.42 -29.35 -29.67
N ALA A 882 -11.32 -29.20 -28.69
CA ALA A 882 -11.41 -28.00 -27.87
C ALA A 882 -10.24 -27.92 -26.88
N ALA A 883 -9.99 -29.00 -26.12
CA ALA A 883 -8.85 -29.08 -25.21
C ALA A 883 -7.51 -28.94 -25.96
N GLY A 884 -7.40 -29.53 -27.14
CA GLY A 884 -6.23 -29.38 -28.00
C GLY A 884 -5.97 -27.93 -28.45
N GLN A 885 -7.02 -27.17 -28.75
CA GLN A 885 -6.92 -25.74 -29.05
C GLN A 885 -6.49 -24.93 -27.83
N THR A 886 -7.07 -25.21 -26.65
CA THR A 886 -6.68 -24.55 -25.40
C THR A 886 -5.20 -24.76 -25.10
N PHE A 887 -4.68 -26.00 -25.16
CA PHE A 887 -3.25 -26.26 -24.95
C PHE A 887 -2.36 -25.51 -25.93
N SER A 888 -2.75 -25.49 -27.21
CA SER A 888 -1.99 -24.80 -28.25
C SER A 888 -1.96 -23.29 -28.02
N GLN A 889 -3.07 -22.71 -27.55
CA GLN A 889 -3.17 -21.28 -27.20
C GLN A 889 -2.34 -20.95 -25.96
N THR A 890 -2.43 -21.75 -24.89
CA THR A 890 -1.64 -21.58 -23.67
C THR A 890 -0.14 -21.65 -23.96
N TYR A 891 0.29 -22.64 -24.75
CA TYR A 891 1.68 -22.75 -25.18
C TYR A 891 2.10 -21.54 -26.03
N ALA A 892 1.27 -21.09 -26.97
CA ALA A 892 1.57 -19.94 -27.81
C ALA A 892 1.76 -18.64 -26.99
N GLN A 893 0.94 -18.42 -25.96
CA GLN A 893 1.07 -17.27 -25.06
C GLN A 893 2.34 -17.34 -24.22
N LEU A 894 2.59 -18.48 -23.56
CA LEU A 894 3.77 -18.70 -22.74
C LEU A 894 5.06 -18.57 -23.58
N SER A 895 5.11 -19.25 -24.72
CA SER A 895 6.27 -19.21 -25.62
C SER A 895 6.53 -17.81 -26.17
N SER A 896 5.48 -17.01 -26.42
CA SER A 896 5.64 -15.60 -26.84
C SER A 896 6.25 -14.74 -25.73
N SER A 897 5.84 -14.93 -24.48
CA SER A 897 6.43 -14.25 -23.30
C SER A 897 7.90 -14.62 -23.10
N LEU A 898 8.24 -15.90 -23.16
CA LEU A 898 9.64 -16.36 -23.04
C LEU A 898 10.51 -15.87 -24.20
N SER A 899 9.94 -15.81 -25.42
CA SER A 899 10.62 -15.29 -26.61
C SER A 899 10.95 -13.81 -26.47
N ALA A 900 10.00 -13.01 -25.96
CA ALA A 900 10.22 -11.59 -25.68
C ALA A 900 11.40 -11.38 -24.73
N ARG A 901 11.50 -12.19 -23.67
CA ARG A 901 12.58 -12.13 -22.68
C ARG A 901 13.95 -12.44 -23.26
N LEU A 902 14.04 -13.46 -24.10
CA LEU A 902 15.29 -13.81 -24.77
C LEU A 902 15.74 -12.74 -25.75
N ILE A 903 14.80 -12.15 -26.50
CA ILE A 903 15.10 -11.08 -27.47
C ILE A 903 15.56 -9.82 -26.75
N ALA A 904 14.89 -9.42 -25.66
CA ALA A 904 15.23 -8.21 -24.91
C ALA A 904 16.65 -8.26 -24.33
N GLN A 905 17.09 -9.42 -23.83
CA GLN A 905 18.45 -9.59 -23.28
C GLN A 905 19.57 -9.57 -24.33
N VAL A 906 19.23 -9.65 -25.62
CA VAL A 906 20.21 -9.77 -26.72
C VAL A 906 20.19 -8.56 -27.64
N ALA A 907 19.02 -8.03 -27.96
CA ALA A 907 18.90 -6.75 -28.64
C ALA A 907 19.55 -5.69 -27.74
N ASP A 908 20.25 -4.70 -28.32
CA ASP A 908 20.98 -3.61 -27.63
C ASP A 908 20.01 -2.64 -26.90
N VAL A 909 19.19 -3.23 -26.04
CA VAL A 909 18.10 -2.68 -25.26
C VAL A 909 18.62 -2.68 -23.83
N PRO A 910 18.57 -1.54 -23.12
CA PRO A 910 19.10 -1.47 -21.76
C PRO A 910 18.13 -2.15 -20.79
N VAL A 911 18.16 -3.48 -20.75
CA VAL A 911 17.41 -4.30 -19.79
C VAL A 911 18.36 -5.08 -18.88
N SER A 912 17.97 -5.15 -17.62
CA SER A 912 18.45 -6.11 -16.65
C SER A 912 17.38 -7.20 -16.45
N TYR A 913 17.78 -8.46 -16.43
CA TYR A 913 16.89 -9.58 -16.18
C TYR A 913 17.14 -10.15 -14.78
N ASN A 914 16.15 -10.03 -13.90
CA ASN A 914 16.21 -10.64 -12.57
C ASN A 914 15.78 -12.11 -12.68
N GLN A 915 16.76 -12.99 -12.54
CA GLN A 915 16.56 -14.44 -12.65
C GLN A 915 15.75 -15.04 -11.49
N LEU A 916 15.67 -14.35 -10.34
CA LEU A 916 14.93 -14.82 -9.17
C LEU A 916 13.44 -14.48 -9.29
N SER A 917 13.11 -13.24 -9.68
CA SER A 917 11.72 -12.79 -9.84
C SER A 917 11.16 -13.00 -11.26
N ASP A 918 12.00 -13.47 -12.19
CA ASP A 918 11.66 -13.64 -13.61
C ASP A 918 11.15 -12.36 -14.28
N GLN A 919 11.68 -11.23 -13.81
CA GLN A 919 11.31 -9.90 -14.28
C GLN A 919 12.40 -9.30 -15.17
N LEU A 920 11.96 -8.67 -16.25
CA LEU A 920 12.79 -7.75 -17.01
C LEU A 920 12.61 -6.34 -16.43
N THR A 921 13.70 -5.72 -16.01
CA THR A 921 13.75 -4.34 -15.53
C THR A 921 14.55 -3.50 -16.52
N PHE A 922 14.02 -2.38 -17.00
CA PHE A 922 14.78 -1.49 -17.88
C PHE A 922 15.74 -0.59 -17.09
N ASP A 923 16.99 -0.52 -17.56
CA ASP A 923 17.99 0.42 -17.07
C ASP A 923 17.86 1.73 -17.85
N GLY A 924 17.10 2.70 -17.32
CA GLY A 924 16.94 4.03 -17.92
C GLY A 924 15.62 4.24 -18.66
N ASN A 925 15.64 4.90 -19.84
CA ASN A 925 14.42 5.38 -20.51
C ASN A 925 13.60 4.24 -21.16
N THR A 926 12.48 3.91 -20.52
CA THR A 926 11.52 2.87 -20.92
C THR A 926 10.91 3.10 -22.32
N ASP A 927 10.62 4.34 -22.72
CA ASP A 927 10.09 4.63 -24.07
C ASP A 927 11.12 4.39 -25.17
N ALA A 928 12.39 4.70 -24.91
CA ALA A 928 13.48 4.45 -25.86
C ALA A 928 13.81 2.96 -25.98
N ALA A 929 13.78 2.24 -24.85
CA ALA A 929 14.02 0.80 -24.79
C ALA A 929 12.86 -0.01 -25.41
N VAL A 930 11.61 0.40 -25.18
CA VAL A 930 10.42 -0.16 -25.85
C VAL A 930 10.49 0.09 -27.35
N LEU A 931 10.86 1.29 -27.80
CA LEU A 931 11.02 1.58 -29.24
C LEU A 931 12.19 0.80 -29.89
N GLN A 932 13.29 0.56 -29.16
CA GLN A 932 14.39 -0.29 -29.64
C GLN A 932 13.97 -1.76 -29.71
N LEU A 933 13.18 -2.22 -28.74
CA LEU A 933 12.66 -3.57 -28.66
C LEU A 933 11.60 -3.82 -29.74
N GLU A 934 10.65 -2.90 -29.94
CA GLU A 934 9.69 -2.90 -31.07
C GLU A 934 10.41 -2.99 -32.41
N LYS A 935 11.49 -2.23 -32.61
CA LYS A 935 12.31 -2.32 -33.83
C LYS A 935 13.05 -3.65 -33.98
N ALA A 936 13.52 -4.24 -32.89
CA ALA A 936 14.16 -5.55 -32.91
C ALA A 936 13.14 -6.65 -33.22
N LEU A 937 11.92 -6.53 -32.69
CA LEU A 937 10.77 -7.40 -32.94
C LEU A 937 10.31 -7.31 -34.41
N GLU A 938 10.13 -6.09 -34.94
CA GLU A 938 9.84 -5.81 -36.36
C GLU A 938 10.83 -6.49 -37.32
N GLN A 939 12.10 -6.61 -36.91
CA GLN A 939 13.17 -7.15 -37.75
C GLN A 939 13.35 -8.67 -37.60
N ALA A 940 12.99 -9.23 -36.44
CA ALA A 940 13.10 -10.66 -36.15
C ALA A 940 11.93 -11.48 -36.71
N VAL A 941 10.79 -10.84 -37.05
CA VAL A 941 9.54 -11.52 -37.40
C VAL A 941 9.03 -11.11 -38.79
N SER A 942 8.90 -12.06 -39.74
CA SER A 942 8.40 -11.77 -41.09
C SER A 942 6.86 -11.83 -41.24
N SER A 943 6.15 -12.21 -40.18
CA SER A 943 4.70 -12.41 -40.17
C SER A 943 4.02 -11.35 -39.30
N PRO A 944 3.17 -10.47 -39.87
CA PRO A 944 2.51 -9.40 -39.12
C PRO A 944 1.68 -9.86 -37.91
N SER A 945 1.09 -11.05 -37.97
CA SER A 945 0.30 -11.61 -36.86
C SER A 945 1.18 -12.20 -35.75
N ALA A 946 2.35 -12.77 -36.08
CA ALA A 946 3.30 -13.22 -35.08
C ALA A 946 4.02 -12.02 -34.43
N GLN A 947 4.26 -10.97 -35.22
CA GLN A 947 4.84 -9.71 -34.77
C GLN A 947 3.91 -9.01 -33.78
N LEU A 948 2.63 -8.84 -34.13
CA LEU A 948 1.64 -8.23 -33.26
C LEU A 948 1.44 -9.01 -31.94
N ASN A 949 1.43 -10.35 -31.99
CA ASN A 949 1.32 -11.17 -30.78
C ASN A 949 2.55 -11.04 -29.86
N LEU A 950 3.74 -10.88 -30.44
CA LEU A 950 4.99 -10.72 -29.70
C LEU A 950 5.11 -9.30 -29.14
N GLU A 951 4.75 -8.27 -29.92
CA GLU A 951 4.61 -6.87 -29.46
C GLU A 951 3.57 -6.75 -28.33
N ILE A 952 2.42 -7.42 -28.45
CA ILE A 952 1.41 -7.49 -27.38
C ILE A 952 1.94 -8.24 -26.16
N SER A 953 2.70 -9.33 -26.32
CA SER A 953 3.26 -10.09 -25.18
C SER A 953 4.35 -9.29 -24.46
N VAL A 954 5.15 -8.53 -25.20
CA VAL A 954 6.14 -7.57 -24.73
C VAL A 954 5.44 -6.44 -23.97
N LEU A 955 4.42 -5.81 -24.56
CA LEU A 955 3.56 -4.82 -23.91
C LEU A 955 2.87 -5.40 -22.66
N LYS A 956 2.38 -6.64 -22.69
CA LYS A 956 1.79 -7.35 -21.55
C LYS A 956 2.82 -7.71 -20.48
N GLN A 957 4.08 -7.93 -20.82
CA GLN A 957 5.13 -8.11 -19.81
C GLN A 957 5.52 -6.77 -19.16
N PHE A 958 5.29 -5.63 -19.84
CA PHE A 958 5.54 -4.28 -19.33
C PHE A 958 4.32 -3.62 -18.67
N ILE A 959 3.10 -4.07 -18.98
CA ILE A 959 1.83 -3.59 -18.43
C ILE A 959 1.26 -4.58 -17.40
N GLY A 960 1.38 -5.89 -17.64
CA GLY A 960 0.75 -7.01 -16.91
C GLY A 960 1.39 -7.37 -15.57
N GLY A 961 2.04 -6.41 -14.93
CA GLY A 961 2.11 -6.36 -13.46
C GLY A 961 0.98 -5.52 -12.85
N ARG A 962 0.09 -4.94 -13.68
CA ARG A 962 -1.03 -4.10 -13.24
C ARG A 962 -2.34 -4.81 -13.57
N GLU A 963 -3.29 -4.74 -12.64
CA GLU A 963 -4.67 -5.19 -12.83
C GLU A 963 -5.30 -4.55 -14.08
N GLU A 964 -5.77 -5.32 -15.07
CA GLU A 964 -6.51 -4.79 -16.22
C GLU A 964 -8.03 -4.80 -15.98
N TRP A 965 -8.75 -3.77 -16.47
CA TRP A 965 -10.22 -3.76 -16.48
C TRP A 965 -10.71 -3.94 -17.91
N ILE A 966 -11.32 -5.08 -18.19
CA ILE A 966 -11.75 -5.48 -19.53
C ILE A 966 -13.27 -5.53 -19.55
N LEU A 967 -13.86 -4.61 -20.30
CA LEU A 967 -15.30 -4.43 -20.40
C LEU A 967 -15.78 -4.85 -21.80
N GLY A 968 -16.71 -5.79 -21.85
CA GLY A 968 -17.50 -6.14 -23.03
C GLY A 968 -18.61 -5.13 -23.29
N SER A 969 -19.60 -5.52 -24.09
CA SER A 969 -20.76 -4.71 -24.44
C SER A 969 -22.06 -5.48 -24.23
N GLU A 970 -23.19 -4.93 -24.69
CA GLU A 970 -24.47 -5.66 -24.67
C GLU A 970 -24.59 -6.71 -25.81
N SER A 971 -23.47 -7.13 -26.41
CA SER A 971 -23.44 -8.12 -27.50
C SER A 971 -22.49 -9.27 -27.21
N SER A 972 -22.78 -10.45 -27.77
CA SER A 972 -21.99 -11.68 -27.52
C SER A 972 -20.56 -11.58 -28.06
N GLU A 973 -19.59 -11.65 -27.16
CA GLU A 973 -18.19 -11.29 -27.41
C GLU A 973 -17.20 -12.31 -26.84
N GLN A 974 -15.91 -12.15 -27.21
CA GLN A 974 -14.81 -12.87 -26.58
C GLN A 974 -13.85 -11.86 -25.93
N LEU A 975 -13.69 -11.96 -24.62
CA LEU A 975 -12.82 -11.10 -23.81
C LEU A 975 -11.65 -11.93 -23.30
N VAL A 976 -10.43 -11.40 -23.41
CA VAL A 976 -9.20 -12.11 -23.02
C VAL A 976 -8.31 -11.20 -22.20
N GLY A 977 -8.01 -11.61 -20.96
CA GLY A 977 -7.13 -10.94 -20.02
C GLY A 977 -5.65 -11.19 -20.23
N SER A 978 -4.89 -10.91 -19.19
CA SER A 978 -3.46 -10.72 -19.15
C SER A 978 -2.80 -11.75 -18.24
N THR A 979 -1.69 -11.38 -17.61
CA THR A 979 -0.98 -12.20 -16.63
C THR A 979 -0.97 -11.58 -15.22
N GLY A 980 -1.69 -10.46 -15.03
CA GLY A 980 -1.89 -9.76 -13.75
C GLY A 980 -3.30 -9.99 -13.21
N ALA A 981 -3.63 -9.44 -12.03
CA ALA A 981 -4.96 -9.62 -11.42
C ALA A 981 -6.06 -8.79 -12.12
N ASP A 982 -6.70 -9.38 -13.12
CA ASP A 982 -7.59 -8.69 -14.05
C ASP A 982 -9.04 -8.66 -13.58
N ARG A 983 -9.86 -7.76 -14.15
CA ARG A 983 -11.31 -7.67 -13.94
C ARG A 983 -12.03 -7.67 -15.28
N LEU A 984 -12.67 -8.77 -15.65
CA LEU A 984 -13.41 -8.98 -16.90
C LEU A 984 -14.92 -8.87 -16.65
N TYR A 985 -15.64 -8.07 -17.45
CA TYR A 985 -17.10 -7.90 -17.38
C TYR A 985 -17.73 -8.07 -18.78
N GLY A 986 -18.59 -9.08 -18.97
CA GLY A 986 -19.28 -9.36 -20.25
C GLY A 986 -20.51 -8.50 -20.51
N PHE A 987 -21.24 -8.12 -19.46
CA PHE A 987 -22.50 -7.37 -19.49
C PHE A 987 -23.73 -8.08 -20.05
N SER A 988 -23.99 -8.04 -21.36
CA SER A 988 -25.18 -8.72 -21.90
C SER A 988 -24.84 -9.43 -23.19
N GLY A 989 -25.35 -10.64 -23.39
CA GLY A 989 -24.91 -11.47 -24.50
C GLY A 989 -24.49 -12.84 -23.99
N ASN A 990 -24.14 -13.76 -24.89
CA ASN A 990 -23.54 -15.03 -24.51
C ASN A 990 -22.03 -14.91 -24.76
N ASP A 991 -21.32 -14.46 -23.75
CA ASP A 991 -19.93 -14.04 -23.82
C ASP A 991 -18.96 -15.18 -23.49
N ILE A 992 -17.72 -15.03 -23.94
CA ILE A 992 -16.62 -15.92 -23.56
C ILE A 992 -15.53 -15.06 -22.93
N LEU A 993 -15.37 -15.14 -21.61
CA LEU A 993 -14.36 -14.40 -20.86
C LEU A 993 -13.20 -15.35 -20.53
N ASN A 994 -11.96 -14.96 -20.78
CA ASN A 994 -10.78 -15.73 -20.43
C ASN A 994 -9.76 -14.83 -19.74
N ALA A 995 -9.61 -14.93 -18.41
CA ALA A 995 -8.87 -13.94 -17.64
C ALA A 995 -7.35 -14.13 -17.69
N GLY A 996 -6.84 -15.36 -17.78
CA GLY A 996 -5.44 -15.60 -18.15
C GLY A 996 -4.61 -16.12 -16.98
N LEU A 997 -3.58 -15.38 -16.53
CA LEU A 997 -2.86 -15.70 -15.29
C LEU A 997 -3.07 -14.52 -14.33
N GLY A 998 -3.10 -14.74 -13.01
CA GLY A 998 -3.39 -13.70 -12.03
C GLY A 998 -4.57 -14.07 -11.13
N ASN A 999 -4.86 -13.24 -10.13
CA ASN A 999 -6.04 -13.42 -9.27
C ASN A 999 -7.17 -12.56 -9.83
N ASP A 1000 -7.99 -13.13 -10.70
CA ASP A 1000 -8.86 -12.34 -11.57
C ASP A 1000 -10.28 -12.19 -11.00
N ILE A 1001 -11.05 -11.24 -11.52
CA ILE A 1001 -12.49 -11.10 -11.25
C ILE A 1001 -13.23 -11.23 -12.58
N LEU A 1002 -14.10 -12.22 -12.72
CA LEU A 1002 -14.89 -12.45 -13.93
C LEU A 1002 -16.38 -12.26 -13.65
N VAL A 1003 -17.05 -11.45 -14.45
CA VAL A 1003 -18.50 -11.19 -14.36
C VAL A 1003 -19.11 -11.37 -15.74
N GLY A 1004 -19.91 -12.41 -15.94
CA GLY A 1004 -20.59 -12.67 -17.22
C GLY A 1004 -21.63 -11.60 -17.54
N GLY A 1005 -22.52 -11.33 -16.60
CA GLY A 1005 -23.67 -10.46 -16.80
C GLY A 1005 -24.88 -11.24 -17.33
N THR A 1006 -25.81 -10.62 -18.04
CA THR A 1006 -27.03 -11.28 -18.53
C THR A 1006 -26.85 -12.01 -19.85
N GLY A 1007 -27.02 -13.32 -19.84
CA GLY A 1007 -27.06 -14.19 -21.01
C GLY A 1007 -26.64 -15.60 -20.64
N ASN A 1008 -25.90 -16.30 -21.49
CA ASN A 1008 -25.37 -17.62 -21.15
C ASN A 1008 -23.89 -17.60 -21.47
N ASP A 1009 -23.08 -17.29 -20.48
CA ASP A 1009 -21.67 -16.96 -20.65
C ASP A 1009 -20.77 -18.16 -20.39
N THR A 1010 -19.53 -18.09 -20.89
CA THR A 1010 -18.48 -19.07 -20.62
C THR A 1010 -17.26 -18.36 -20.05
N LEU A 1011 -16.97 -18.59 -18.76
CA LEU A 1011 -15.94 -17.88 -18.01
C LEU A 1011 -14.75 -18.81 -17.74
N TYR A 1012 -13.56 -18.44 -18.21
CA TYR A 1012 -12.30 -19.13 -17.96
C TYR A 1012 -11.44 -18.26 -17.04
N GLY A 1013 -11.25 -18.65 -15.78
CA GLY A 1013 -10.38 -17.90 -14.87
C GLY A 1013 -8.92 -17.98 -15.30
N GLY A 1014 -8.46 -19.20 -15.59
CA GLY A 1014 -7.07 -19.41 -15.95
C GLY A 1014 -6.27 -19.80 -14.71
N ALA A 1015 -5.11 -19.20 -14.45
CA ALA A 1015 -4.25 -19.59 -13.32
C ALA A 1015 -4.12 -18.50 -12.26
N GLY A 1016 -4.53 -18.80 -11.04
CA GLY A 1016 -4.47 -17.93 -9.87
C GLY A 1016 -5.80 -18.02 -9.10
N ASN A 1017 -5.99 -17.15 -8.10
CA ASN A 1017 -7.19 -17.15 -7.27
C ASN A 1017 -8.28 -16.24 -7.88
N ASP A 1018 -9.11 -16.83 -8.73
CA ASP A 1018 -10.13 -16.12 -9.49
C ASP A 1018 -11.46 -16.00 -8.74
N THR A 1019 -12.13 -14.87 -8.92
CA THR A 1019 -13.39 -14.49 -8.30
C THR A 1019 -14.46 -14.30 -9.36
N TYR A 1020 -15.40 -15.24 -9.48
CA TYR A 1020 -16.53 -15.12 -10.40
C TYR A 1020 -17.73 -14.50 -9.69
N ARG A 1021 -18.35 -13.47 -10.28
CA ARG A 1021 -19.54 -12.81 -9.71
C ARG A 1021 -20.74 -12.98 -10.63
N PHE A 1022 -21.88 -13.28 -10.02
CA PHE A 1022 -23.17 -13.49 -10.69
C PHE A 1022 -24.29 -12.80 -9.90
N GLU A 1023 -25.31 -12.33 -10.59
CA GLU A 1023 -26.51 -11.73 -10.04
C GLU A 1023 -27.78 -12.46 -10.49
N ARG A 1024 -28.90 -12.19 -9.79
CA ARG A 1024 -30.20 -12.76 -10.13
C ARG A 1024 -30.71 -12.17 -11.45
N GLY A 1025 -30.54 -12.90 -12.54
CA GLY A 1025 -30.93 -12.47 -13.88
C GLY A 1025 -29.88 -12.79 -14.95
N ASP A 1026 -28.69 -13.22 -14.51
CA ASP A 1026 -27.51 -13.42 -15.34
C ASP A 1026 -27.61 -14.59 -16.32
N GLY A 1027 -28.52 -15.53 -16.07
CA GLY A 1027 -28.85 -16.60 -17.02
C GLY A 1027 -28.14 -17.93 -16.71
N GLN A 1028 -27.66 -18.66 -17.72
CA GLN A 1028 -27.05 -19.99 -17.53
C GLN A 1028 -25.59 -20.01 -17.99
N ASP A 1029 -24.70 -19.71 -17.04
CA ASP A 1029 -23.27 -19.58 -17.30
C ASP A 1029 -22.49 -20.88 -17.05
N VAL A 1030 -21.36 -21.00 -17.72
CA VAL A 1030 -20.45 -22.15 -17.65
C VAL A 1030 -19.07 -21.66 -17.22
N ILE A 1031 -18.61 -22.11 -16.05
CA ILE A 1031 -17.31 -21.73 -15.50
C ILE A 1031 -16.29 -22.85 -15.77
N HIS A 1032 -15.12 -22.46 -16.24
CA HIS A 1032 -13.96 -23.29 -16.49
C HIS A 1032 -12.75 -22.75 -15.74
N ASP A 1033 -12.55 -23.27 -14.53
CA ASP A 1033 -11.44 -22.90 -13.65
C ASP A 1033 -10.41 -24.03 -13.59
N LEU A 1034 -9.12 -23.70 -13.53
CA LEU A 1034 -8.02 -24.65 -13.42
C LEU A 1034 -7.60 -24.82 -11.96
N TYR A 1035 -8.45 -25.46 -11.16
CA TYR A 1035 -8.24 -25.70 -9.73
C TYR A 1035 -7.04 -26.61 -9.40
N GLN A 1036 -6.23 -26.21 -8.41
CA GLN A 1036 -5.42 -27.09 -7.56
C GLN A 1036 -5.77 -26.79 -6.09
N ASN A 1037 -6.38 -27.76 -5.39
CA ASN A 1037 -6.95 -27.69 -4.03
C ASN A 1037 -6.03 -26.98 -3.00
N SER A 1038 -6.50 -26.20 -2.01
CA SER A 1038 -7.72 -26.39 -1.19
C SER A 1038 -8.22 -25.16 -0.42
N SER A 1039 -9.53 -25.15 -0.14
CA SER A 1039 -10.22 -24.52 1.02
C SER A 1039 -10.31 -22.99 1.12
N TYR A 1040 -10.99 -22.35 0.17
CA TYR A 1040 -12.02 -21.35 0.50
C TYR A 1040 -13.33 -21.80 -0.12
N GLY A 1041 -14.43 -21.65 0.62
CA GLY A 1041 -15.75 -22.02 0.14
C GLY A 1041 -16.07 -21.29 -1.16
N TYR A 1042 -16.72 -21.98 -2.09
CA TYR A 1042 -17.42 -21.32 -3.19
C TYR A 1042 -18.29 -20.19 -2.60
N ILE A 1043 -17.92 -18.94 -2.81
CA ILE A 1043 -18.84 -17.82 -2.61
C ILE A 1043 -19.75 -17.86 -3.84
N TYR A 1044 -20.78 -18.70 -3.77
CA TYR A 1044 -21.95 -18.50 -4.61
C TYR A 1044 -22.72 -17.34 -4.02
N ASP A 1045 -22.63 -16.15 -4.62
CA ASP A 1045 -23.63 -15.10 -4.40
C ASP A 1045 -24.89 -15.43 -5.21
N GLY A 1046 -25.49 -16.58 -4.90
CA GLY A 1046 -26.76 -17.01 -5.46
C GLY A 1046 -27.88 -16.53 -4.55
N GLY A 1047 -28.34 -15.29 -4.75
CA GLY A 1047 -29.53 -14.78 -4.08
C GLY A 1047 -30.77 -15.62 -4.42
N THR A 1048 -31.29 -16.38 -3.45
CA THR A 1048 -32.68 -16.88 -3.49
C THR A 1048 -33.64 -15.86 -2.90
#